data_AF-A0A8C1GIY4-F1
#
_entry.id   AF-A0A8C1GIY4-F1
#
_cell.length_a   1.000
_cell.length_b   1.000
_cell.length_c   1.000
_cell.angle_alpha   90.00
_cell.angle_beta   90.00
_cell.angle_gamma   90.00
#
_symmetry.space_group_name_H-M   'P 1'
#
loop_
_entity.id
_entity.type
_entity.pdbx_description
1 polymer ?
#
loop_
_entity_poly.entity_id
_entity_poly.type
_entity_poly.pdbx_seq_one_letter_code
_entity_poly.pdbx_strand_id
1 'polypeptide(L)'
;MLLLWAVDCNTISVFISVLLSFLLVKCTILNYQSPTTGLFPVKTSSTCKEAKVRDSLYCAASIWALSLAYRRIDDDMGRTHELEHSAIKCMRGILYCYMRQSDKVEKFKQDPSPSTCIHSIFNVQTGDEIYSNEEYSHLQIDAMSLFLLYLVEMICSGLQIIYNTDEVSFIQNLVFCVERAYRVPDFGMWERGSKYNNGSTELHSSGGDKMGCSWSVIFVDLDAHNRNRQTLCSLLPRESRSHNTDSALLPCISYPAFAVDDDALYSQTLDKIVRKLKGKYGFKRYLRDGYRTANEDKNRRHYKPAEMKLFDGIECEFPLFFIYMMIDGVFRGNPAQVKEYQELLEAVIFQSSEGHVVIPKYYYVPADFVEAEQKNHGSQKRFPSNSGRDGMLFLWGQALYNIAKLLVDGLIRPKDIDPIHRYVPRQDQRNVSMRYSNQGPIENDVVIHVALIAESQRLQVFLNTYGIQTQTPQQVEPIQIWPQKELVKAYRFLAINKKLGLSGRPERPVGCIGTCKIYRILGKTVVCYPIVFDLSDFYLSQDVMLLIDDIKNALQFIKQYWKMPGRPLFLALIREDNIKGSRFNPILDMLASFKKGNIGGVKVHVDRLQTLISGAVVEQLDFLRVNEAEIPEFKSFEELELPKHSKVKRQTSTPNASDLEQQPEINIEEWLHKSTFEILQKFNDCDCLASQAQLASILLRKEGPDFFSRNENLKDDLERIYRRAGSRKLWSVVRLAASLLTKLVDSLAPSITSVLVHGKQVTLGLFGHEEIVISNPLSPGVIKDIIYSKCSPHGEREAVLQQELVIHIGWIISNNPELFSGMLKIRVGWIVQAMKHELKIRAGDMAPQDIYQMSPSDVKQLLLDVLQPQQTGRTWLNRRQIDGSLNRNPLGFYDRVWQILERTPNGIMVGGKHLPQQPTLSDMTMYEMNFSLLVEDTLKNIVLPEYRQIIVELLMVVSVLLERNPELEFQEAVDLDWLVKDAFADFQKDRSKLDGSEKQDNMEAFYNTPALGKRGTCSYLTKAVMIQLLQGEMHPSKDDPCSVS
;
A
#
# COMPACT_ATOMS: atom_id res chain seq x y z
N MET A 1 44.73 -46.85 20.46
CA MET A 1 44.00 -46.71 21.74
C MET A 1 43.77 -45.25 22.17
N LEU A 2 44.46 -44.24 21.60
CA LEU A 2 44.23 -42.81 21.86
C LEU A 2 43.18 -42.11 20.96
N LEU A 3 42.65 -42.80 19.94
CA LEU A 3 41.63 -42.27 19.01
C LEU A 3 40.19 -42.52 19.46
N LEU A 4 39.97 -43.30 20.54
CA LEU A 4 38.64 -43.59 21.09
C LEU A 4 38.19 -42.60 22.19
N TRP A 5 39.10 -41.76 22.71
CA TRP A 5 38.76 -40.74 23.73
C TRP A 5 38.40 -39.36 23.14
N ALA A 6 38.73 -39.12 21.86
CA ALA A 6 38.37 -37.87 21.19
C ALA A 6 36.90 -37.83 20.71
N VAL A 7 36.21 -38.98 20.76
CA VAL A 7 34.82 -39.12 20.29
C VAL A 7 33.78 -38.70 21.35
N ASP A 8 34.16 -38.53 22.63
CA ASP A 8 33.19 -38.25 23.70
C ASP A 8 33.21 -36.83 24.28
N CYS A 9 34.29 -36.05 24.15
CA CYS A 9 34.34 -34.70 24.76
C CYS A 9 33.36 -33.70 24.10
N ASN A 10 33.25 -33.70 22.77
CA ASN A 10 32.35 -32.78 22.06
C ASN A 10 30.88 -33.13 22.30
N THR A 11 30.54 -34.43 22.31
CA THR A 11 29.19 -34.92 22.57
C THR A 11 28.75 -34.61 24.00
N ILE A 12 29.64 -34.82 24.98
CA ILE A 12 29.39 -34.45 26.39
C ILE A 12 29.25 -32.94 26.55
N SER A 13 30.08 -32.14 25.87
CA SER A 13 29.99 -30.67 25.93
C SER A 13 28.67 -30.16 25.35
N VAL A 14 28.20 -30.70 24.22
CA VAL A 14 26.91 -30.34 23.63
C VAL A 14 25.76 -30.74 24.55
N PHE A 15 25.82 -31.94 25.13
CA PHE A 15 24.82 -32.41 26.09
C PHE A 15 24.72 -31.49 27.33
N ILE A 16 25.86 -31.09 27.90
CA ILE A 16 25.91 -30.16 29.04
C ILE A 16 25.31 -28.81 28.65
N SER A 17 25.66 -28.26 27.49
CA SER A 17 25.12 -26.99 27.02
C SER A 17 23.60 -27.03 26.84
N VAL A 18 23.06 -28.07 26.21
CA VAL A 18 21.60 -28.23 26.04
C VAL A 18 20.89 -28.44 27.38
N LEU A 19 21.50 -29.17 28.32
CA LEU A 19 20.98 -29.31 29.69
C LEU A 19 20.94 -27.97 30.43
N LEU A 20 21.98 -27.15 30.32
CA LEU A 20 22.02 -25.80 30.91
C LEU A 20 20.94 -24.90 30.30
N SER A 21 20.77 -24.93 28.97
CA SER A 21 19.69 -24.22 28.28
C SER A 21 18.31 -24.69 28.74
N PHE A 22 18.13 -25.99 29.02
CA PHE A 22 16.89 -26.52 29.56
C PHE A 22 16.57 -25.99 30.95
N LEU A 23 17.54 -26.00 31.87
CA LEU A 23 17.35 -25.42 33.20
C LEU A 23 16.97 -23.94 33.10
N LEU A 24 17.63 -23.20 32.21
CA LEU A 24 17.31 -21.80 31.96
C LEU A 24 15.86 -21.61 31.46
N VAL A 25 15.46 -22.31 30.39
CA VAL A 25 14.09 -22.21 29.83
C VAL A 25 13.04 -22.68 30.84
N LYS A 26 13.34 -23.72 31.63
CA LYS A 26 12.45 -24.21 32.68
C LYS A 26 12.18 -23.16 33.75
N CYS A 27 13.24 -22.55 34.28
CA CYS A 27 13.13 -21.53 35.33
C CYS A 27 12.53 -20.22 34.83
N THR A 28 12.87 -19.80 33.60
CA THR A 28 12.54 -18.45 33.09
C THR A 28 11.28 -18.38 32.24
N ILE A 29 10.87 -19.47 31.59
CA ILE A 29 9.71 -19.51 30.67
C ILE A 29 8.67 -20.53 31.13
N LEU A 30 9.01 -21.83 31.20
CA LEU A 30 8.02 -22.91 31.41
C LEU A 30 7.25 -22.78 32.72
N ASN A 31 7.90 -22.31 33.79
CA ASN A 31 7.26 -22.08 35.10
C ASN A 31 6.06 -21.10 35.04
N TYR A 32 5.97 -20.27 34.00
CA TYR A 32 4.89 -19.30 33.81
C TYR A 32 3.81 -19.77 32.82
N GLN A 33 3.96 -20.96 32.22
CA GLN A 33 2.97 -21.47 31.29
C GLN A 33 1.67 -21.85 32.02
N SER A 34 0.55 -21.38 31.50
CA SER A 34 -0.77 -21.76 32.03
C SER A 34 -1.03 -23.26 31.88
N PRO A 35 -1.39 -23.98 32.95
CA PRO A 35 -1.70 -25.41 32.88
C PRO A 35 -3.02 -25.70 32.17
N THR A 36 -3.91 -24.71 32.01
CA THR A 36 -5.21 -24.90 31.34
C THR A 36 -5.11 -24.57 29.85
N THR A 37 -4.69 -23.35 29.51
CA THR A 37 -4.69 -22.86 28.12
C THR A 37 -3.35 -23.04 27.42
N GLY A 38 -2.24 -23.16 28.17
CA GLY A 38 -0.89 -23.11 27.61
C GLY A 38 -0.36 -21.71 27.31
N LEU A 39 -1.14 -20.65 27.55
CA LEU A 39 -0.75 -19.25 27.34
C LEU A 39 0.24 -18.75 28.40
N PHE A 40 0.92 -17.65 28.11
CA PHE A 40 1.87 -17.00 29.01
C PHE A 40 1.38 -15.63 29.46
N PRO A 41 1.56 -15.26 30.74
CA PRO A 41 1.12 -13.98 31.27
C PRO A 41 2.03 -12.84 30.81
N VAL A 42 1.45 -11.67 30.53
CA VAL A 42 2.20 -10.45 30.16
C VAL A 42 3.12 -10.00 31.29
N LYS A 43 2.71 -10.20 32.54
CA LYS A 43 3.51 -9.92 33.74
C LYS A 43 3.65 -11.19 34.56
N THR A 44 4.86 -11.46 35.01
CA THR A 44 5.20 -12.64 35.84
C THR A 44 4.75 -12.51 37.31
N SER A 45 3.95 -11.50 37.66
CA SER A 45 3.31 -11.37 38.97
C SER A 45 2.11 -12.32 39.09
N SER A 46 1.93 -12.94 40.26
CA SER A 46 0.85 -13.91 40.53
C SER A 46 -0.58 -13.38 40.33
N THR A 47 -0.76 -12.06 40.28
CA THR A 47 -2.06 -11.41 40.07
C THR A 47 -2.39 -11.11 38.60
N CYS A 48 -1.45 -11.34 37.66
CA CYS A 48 -1.67 -11.03 36.25
C CYS A 48 -2.60 -12.07 35.60
N LYS A 49 -3.68 -11.57 34.98
CA LYS A 49 -4.64 -12.40 34.24
C LYS A 49 -4.51 -12.26 32.72
N GLU A 50 -3.67 -11.35 32.24
CA GLU A 50 -3.57 -10.99 30.82
C GLU A 50 -2.50 -11.81 30.10
N ALA A 51 -2.85 -12.39 28.95
CA ALA A 51 -1.95 -13.05 28.01
C ALA A 51 -2.00 -12.32 26.67
N LYS A 52 -0.85 -11.87 26.17
CA LYS A 52 -0.73 -11.33 24.79
C LYS A 52 -0.34 -12.46 23.85
N VAL A 53 -0.99 -12.51 22.68
CA VAL A 53 -0.69 -13.51 21.64
C VAL A 53 0.78 -13.44 21.23
N ARG A 54 1.31 -12.25 20.92
CA ARG A 54 2.70 -12.06 20.49
C ARG A 54 3.70 -12.60 21.51
N ASP A 55 3.56 -12.21 22.78
CA ASP A 55 4.43 -12.65 23.87
C ASP A 55 4.37 -14.18 24.05
N SER A 56 3.17 -14.76 23.98
CA SER A 56 2.96 -16.21 24.08
C SER A 56 3.59 -16.97 22.90
N LEU A 57 3.53 -16.41 21.68
CA LEU A 57 4.16 -16.98 20.49
C LEU A 57 5.67 -17.06 20.62
N TYR A 58 6.33 -15.99 21.06
CA TYR A 58 7.79 -16.03 21.27
C TYR A 58 8.17 -17.04 22.36
N CYS A 59 7.39 -17.15 23.44
CA CYS A 59 7.61 -18.18 24.47
C CYS A 59 7.51 -19.59 23.88
N ALA A 60 6.47 -19.87 23.08
CA ALA A 60 6.30 -21.14 22.38
C ALA A 60 7.45 -21.41 21.40
N ALA A 61 7.91 -20.39 20.66
CA ALA A 61 9.04 -20.49 19.74
C ALA A 61 10.35 -20.82 20.47
N SER A 62 10.57 -20.26 21.67
CA SER A 62 11.74 -20.56 22.50
C SER A 62 11.75 -22.01 23.00
N ILE A 63 10.60 -22.50 23.46
CA ILE A 63 10.42 -23.89 23.90
C ILE A 63 10.61 -24.85 22.73
N TRP A 64 10.03 -24.53 21.58
CA TRP A 64 10.18 -25.29 20.34
C TRP A 64 11.64 -25.31 19.88
N ALA A 65 12.34 -24.18 19.84
CA ALA A 65 13.75 -24.11 19.48
C ALA A 65 14.62 -24.99 20.39
N LEU A 66 14.35 -25.03 21.70
CA LEU A 66 15.03 -25.93 22.62
C LEU A 66 14.70 -27.40 22.33
N SER A 67 13.46 -27.74 22.00
CA SER A 67 13.09 -29.10 21.61
C SER A 67 13.87 -29.57 20.37
N LEU A 68 14.09 -28.67 19.40
CA LEU A 68 14.90 -28.95 18.21
C LEU A 68 16.38 -29.18 18.55
N ALA A 69 16.90 -28.51 19.59
CA ALA A 69 18.24 -28.79 20.09
C ALA A 69 18.32 -30.21 20.70
N TYR A 70 17.31 -30.61 21.47
CA TYR A 70 17.23 -31.96 22.05
C TYR A 70 17.09 -33.07 21.00
N ARG A 71 16.38 -32.83 19.88
CA ARG A 71 16.29 -33.78 18.75
C ARG A 71 17.64 -34.18 18.16
N ARG A 72 18.70 -33.41 18.43
CA ARG A 72 20.07 -33.69 17.96
C ARG A 72 20.88 -34.55 18.93
N ILE A 73 20.31 -34.88 20.09
CA ILE A 73 20.91 -35.72 21.12
C ILE A 73 20.24 -37.11 21.05
N ASP A 74 21.02 -38.19 21.13
CA ASP A 74 20.51 -39.57 20.99
C ASP A 74 19.64 -40.04 22.17
N ASP A 75 19.97 -39.67 23.41
CA ASP A 75 19.17 -39.97 24.61
C ASP A 75 18.77 -38.66 25.32
N ASP A 76 17.53 -38.23 25.09
CA ASP A 76 16.96 -37.00 25.61
C ASP A 76 16.14 -37.19 26.90
N MET A 77 16.06 -38.44 27.41
CA MET A 77 15.25 -38.83 28.57
C MET A 77 13.77 -38.39 28.45
N GLY A 78 13.23 -38.29 27.24
CA GLY A 78 11.85 -37.88 26.97
C GLY A 78 11.60 -36.36 27.00
N ARG A 79 12.65 -35.54 27.13
CA ARG A 79 12.52 -34.07 27.21
C ARG A 79 12.08 -33.42 25.91
N THR A 80 12.43 -33.99 24.74
CA THR A 80 11.94 -33.48 23.45
C THR A 80 10.42 -33.50 23.45
N HIS A 81 9.81 -34.63 23.84
CA HIS A 81 8.36 -34.78 23.89
C HIS A 81 7.71 -33.81 24.89
N GLU A 82 8.30 -33.62 26.07
CA GLU A 82 7.82 -32.64 27.07
C GLU A 82 7.76 -31.22 26.49
N LEU A 83 8.86 -30.77 25.86
CA LEU A 83 9.00 -29.44 25.29
C LEU A 83 8.08 -29.25 24.07
N GLU A 84 8.02 -30.22 23.16
CA GLU A 84 7.14 -30.18 21.99
C GLU A 84 5.67 -30.07 22.40
N HIS A 85 5.23 -30.88 23.37
CA HIS A 85 3.86 -30.80 23.87
C HIS A 85 3.56 -29.47 24.56
N SER A 86 4.53 -28.88 25.27
CA SER A 86 4.38 -27.54 25.84
C SER A 86 4.18 -26.47 24.76
N ALA A 87 4.97 -26.51 23.67
CA ALA A 87 4.81 -25.59 22.53
C ALA A 87 3.46 -25.80 21.81
N ILE A 88 3.09 -27.06 21.52
CA ILE A 88 1.79 -27.43 20.92
C ILE A 88 0.65 -26.90 21.77
N LYS A 89 0.72 -27.06 23.10
CA LYS A 89 -0.31 -26.59 24.02
C LYS A 89 -0.53 -25.08 23.94
N CYS A 90 0.55 -24.29 23.88
CA CYS A 90 0.45 -22.84 23.70
C CYS A 90 -0.20 -22.48 22.36
N MET A 91 0.26 -23.07 21.25
CA MET A 91 -0.30 -22.80 19.92
C MET A 91 -1.77 -23.17 19.82
N ARG A 92 -2.18 -24.30 20.41
CA ARG A 92 -3.58 -24.72 20.50
C ARG A 92 -4.40 -23.81 21.41
N GLY A 93 -3.82 -23.30 22.49
CA GLY A 93 -4.43 -22.29 23.35
C GLY A 93 -4.77 -21.01 22.59
N ILE A 94 -3.84 -20.51 21.79
CA ILE A 94 -4.06 -19.33 20.92
C ILE A 94 -5.15 -19.63 19.89
N LEU A 95 -5.10 -20.79 19.21
CA LEU A 95 -6.13 -21.20 18.26
C LEU A 95 -7.51 -21.27 18.92
N TYR A 96 -7.61 -21.84 20.11
CA TYR A 96 -8.85 -21.90 20.90
C TYR A 96 -9.39 -20.50 21.20
N CYS A 97 -8.54 -19.57 21.64
CA CYS A 97 -8.92 -18.18 21.89
C CYS A 97 -9.43 -17.47 20.62
N TYR A 98 -8.78 -17.67 19.47
CA TYR A 98 -9.25 -17.09 18.22
C TYR A 98 -10.55 -17.73 17.71
N MET A 99 -10.71 -19.05 17.80
CA MET A 99 -11.93 -19.73 17.34
C MET A 99 -13.19 -19.25 18.07
N ARG A 100 -13.05 -18.83 19.33
CA ARG A 100 -14.15 -18.23 20.11
C ARG A 100 -14.57 -16.85 19.63
N GLN A 101 -13.78 -16.23 18.75
CA GLN A 101 -14.06 -14.95 18.09
C GLN A 101 -14.53 -15.12 16.64
N SER A 102 -15.11 -16.26 16.28
CA SER A 102 -15.49 -16.54 14.88
C SER A 102 -16.48 -15.53 14.30
N ASP A 103 -17.37 -14.96 15.12
CA ASP A 103 -18.29 -13.90 14.72
C ASP A 103 -17.57 -12.58 14.41
N LYS A 104 -16.52 -12.25 15.17
CA LYS A 104 -15.65 -11.09 14.89
C LYS A 104 -14.84 -11.29 13.62
N VAL A 105 -14.31 -12.50 13.40
CA VAL A 105 -13.62 -12.86 12.15
C VAL A 105 -14.54 -12.65 10.94
N GLU A 106 -15.81 -13.09 11.03
CA GLU A 106 -16.79 -12.88 9.96
C GLU A 106 -17.04 -11.39 9.68
N LYS A 107 -17.23 -10.58 10.73
CA LYS A 107 -17.42 -9.12 10.61
C LYS A 107 -16.19 -8.44 9.99
N PHE A 108 -15.00 -8.79 10.47
CA PHE A 108 -13.72 -8.20 10.03
C PHE A 108 -13.43 -8.46 8.55
N LYS A 109 -13.78 -9.65 8.02
CA LYS A 109 -13.60 -9.96 6.59
C LYS A 109 -14.35 -9.00 5.66
N GLN A 110 -15.50 -8.48 6.12
CA GLN A 110 -16.36 -7.56 5.38
C GLN A 110 -15.90 -6.11 5.58
N ASP A 111 -15.75 -5.70 6.84
CA ASP A 111 -15.28 -4.37 7.23
C ASP A 111 -14.10 -4.49 8.21
N PRO A 112 -12.86 -4.32 7.73
CA PRO A 112 -11.69 -4.35 8.59
C PRO A 112 -11.50 -2.99 9.27
N SER A 113 -12.15 -2.80 10.42
CA SER A 113 -12.13 -1.55 11.18
C SER A 113 -11.82 -1.81 12.67
N PRO A 114 -11.40 -0.80 13.44
CA PRO A 114 -11.13 -0.96 14.88
C PRO A 114 -12.33 -1.50 15.69
N SER A 115 -13.57 -1.25 15.24
CA SER A 115 -14.79 -1.72 15.91
C SER A 115 -15.09 -3.21 15.67
N THR A 116 -14.53 -3.79 14.60
CA THR A 116 -14.68 -5.20 14.23
C THR A 116 -13.39 -6.00 14.46
N CYS A 117 -12.40 -5.42 15.15
CA CYS A 117 -11.08 -6.03 15.30
C CYS A 117 -11.09 -7.36 16.06
N ILE A 118 -10.15 -8.23 15.70
CA ILE A 118 -9.90 -9.50 16.39
C ILE A 118 -8.96 -9.22 17.56
N HIS A 119 -9.37 -9.59 18.77
CA HIS A 119 -8.59 -9.35 19.98
C HIS A 119 -7.36 -10.24 20.03
N SER A 120 -6.28 -9.70 20.60
CA SER A 120 -4.99 -10.36 20.79
C SER A 120 -4.59 -10.48 22.27
N ILE A 121 -5.48 -10.07 23.18
CA ILE A 121 -5.29 -10.17 24.62
C ILE A 121 -6.40 -11.04 25.21
N PHE A 122 -6.00 -12.06 25.97
CA PHE A 122 -6.92 -13.03 26.56
C PHE A 122 -6.60 -13.28 28.03
N ASN A 123 -7.55 -13.88 28.73
CA ASN A 123 -7.34 -14.41 30.06
C ASN A 123 -6.39 -15.61 30.02
N VAL A 124 -5.29 -15.54 30.76
CA VAL A 124 -4.25 -16.59 30.83
C VAL A 124 -4.84 -17.94 31.23
N GLN A 125 -5.84 -17.97 32.11
CA GLN A 125 -6.40 -19.21 32.67
C GLN A 125 -7.63 -19.72 31.91
N THR A 126 -8.49 -18.82 31.42
CA THR A 126 -9.76 -19.22 30.77
C THR A 126 -9.75 -19.08 29.25
N GLY A 127 -8.85 -18.25 28.71
CA GLY A 127 -8.83 -17.89 27.30
C GLY A 127 -9.97 -16.96 26.87
N ASP A 128 -10.72 -16.39 27.82
CA ASP A 128 -11.78 -15.40 27.56
C ASP A 128 -11.20 -14.04 27.15
N GLU A 129 -11.99 -13.24 26.45
CA GLU A 129 -11.71 -11.82 26.25
C GLU A 129 -11.76 -11.08 27.59
N ILE A 130 -10.78 -10.21 27.84
CA ILE A 130 -10.72 -9.43 29.09
C ILE A 130 -11.37 -8.05 28.92
N TYR A 131 -11.19 -7.45 27.75
CA TYR A 131 -11.58 -6.08 27.48
C TYR A 131 -12.79 -6.03 26.54
N SER A 132 -13.61 -5.00 26.68
CA SER A 132 -14.62 -4.69 25.68
C SER A 132 -13.98 -4.13 24.40
N ASN A 133 -14.73 -4.09 23.28
CA ASN A 133 -14.26 -3.48 22.03
C ASN A 133 -13.95 -1.98 22.18
N GLU A 134 -14.60 -1.28 23.11
CA GLU A 134 -14.35 0.14 23.39
C GLU A 134 -13.03 0.35 24.14
N GLU A 135 -12.70 -0.56 25.05
CA GLU A 135 -11.46 -0.52 25.84
C GLU A 135 -10.25 -0.98 25.02
N TYR A 136 -10.42 -2.03 24.20
CA TYR A 136 -9.38 -2.62 23.37
C TYR A 136 -9.81 -2.70 21.90
N SER A 137 -9.72 -1.57 21.21
CA SER A 137 -9.95 -1.43 19.77
C SER A 137 -8.68 -1.62 18.92
N HIS A 138 -7.64 -2.26 19.46
CA HIS A 138 -6.37 -2.39 18.76
C HIS A 138 -6.41 -3.53 17.75
N LEU A 139 -6.39 -3.14 16.47
CA LEU A 139 -6.12 -4.06 15.39
C LEU A 139 -4.61 -4.42 15.38
N GLN A 140 -4.30 -5.70 15.56
CA GLN A 140 -2.92 -6.25 15.52
C GLN A 140 -2.82 -7.32 14.44
N ILE A 141 -2.74 -6.89 13.18
CA ILE A 141 -2.60 -7.82 12.05
C ILE A 141 -1.26 -8.55 12.14
N ASP A 142 -0.22 -7.89 12.63
CA ASP A 142 1.11 -8.47 12.85
C ASP A 142 1.08 -9.68 13.81
N ALA A 143 0.32 -9.61 14.91
CA ALA A 143 0.21 -10.73 15.85
C ALA A 143 -0.50 -11.94 15.24
N MET A 144 -1.58 -11.70 14.48
CA MET A 144 -2.26 -12.75 13.70
C MET A 144 -1.32 -13.33 12.65
N SER A 145 -0.51 -12.49 12.02
CA SER A 145 0.44 -12.92 11.01
C SER A 145 1.55 -13.78 11.56
N LEU A 146 2.09 -13.39 12.71
CA LEU A 146 3.09 -14.15 13.45
C LEU A 146 2.54 -15.50 13.93
N PHE A 147 1.27 -15.57 14.35
CA PHE A 147 0.62 -16.83 14.72
C PHE A 147 0.56 -17.79 13.52
N LEU A 148 0.05 -17.31 12.38
CA LEU A 148 -0.02 -18.10 11.16
C LEU A 148 1.37 -18.55 10.72
N LEU A 149 2.38 -17.70 10.88
CA LEU A 149 3.76 -18.02 10.54
C LEU A 149 4.33 -19.16 11.40
N TYR A 150 4.33 -19.01 12.73
CA TYR A 150 4.87 -20.05 13.61
C TYR A 150 4.05 -21.34 13.52
N LEU A 151 2.75 -21.26 13.22
CA LEU A 151 1.93 -22.43 12.92
C LEU A 151 2.50 -23.22 11.72
N VAL A 152 2.90 -22.54 10.64
CA VAL A 152 3.57 -23.16 9.49
C VAL A 152 4.86 -23.84 9.92
N GLU A 153 5.74 -23.09 10.57
CA GLU A 153 7.10 -23.52 10.86
C GLU A 153 7.11 -24.73 11.80
N MET A 154 6.28 -24.69 12.85
CA MET A 154 6.12 -25.78 13.79
C MET A 154 5.53 -27.04 13.12
N ILE A 155 4.52 -26.90 12.26
CA ILE A 155 3.96 -28.03 11.51
C ILE A 155 4.99 -28.61 10.52
N CYS A 156 5.72 -27.75 9.81
CA CYS A 156 6.78 -28.18 8.88
C CYS A 156 7.93 -28.89 9.61
N SER A 157 8.16 -28.57 10.88
CA SER A 157 9.12 -29.29 11.73
C SER A 157 8.60 -30.65 12.23
N GLY A 158 7.35 -31.01 11.96
CA GLY A 158 6.73 -32.29 12.32
C GLY A 158 5.73 -32.24 13.48
N LEU A 159 5.42 -31.06 14.05
CA LEU A 159 4.46 -30.95 15.15
C LEU A 159 3.00 -31.04 14.65
N GLN A 160 2.17 -31.79 15.37
CA GLN A 160 0.74 -31.91 15.07
C GLN A 160 -0.07 -30.92 15.91
N ILE A 161 -0.47 -29.80 15.31
CA ILE A 161 -1.20 -28.72 15.99
C ILE A 161 -2.69 -28.68 15.61
N ILE A 162 -3.04 -28.94 14.35
CA ILE A 162 -4.42 -28.89 13.81
C ILE A 162 -4.99 -30.31 13.75
N TYR A 163 -6.18 -30.53 14.29
CA TYR A 163 -6.76 -31.86 14.48
C TYR A 163 -8.05 -32.12 13.69
N ASN A 164 -8.79 -31.09 13.29
CA ASN A 164 -10.07 -31.28 12.61
C ASN A 164 -10.32 -30.28 11.48
N THR A 165 -11.31 -30.54 10.63
CA THR A 165 -11.67 -29.69 9.49
C THR A 165 -12.29 -28.35 9.89
N ASP A 166 -12.90 -28.26 11.07
CA ASP A 166 -13.46 -27.01 11.58
C ASP A 166 -12.34 -26.00 11.89
N GLU A 167 -11.25 -26.47 12.50
CA GLU A 167 -10.00 -25.71 12.73
C GLU A 167 -9.35 -25.28 11.40
N VAL A 168 -9.32 -26.15 10.39
CA VAL A 168 -8.82 -25.81 9.04
C VAL A 168 -9.62 -24.68 8.41
N SER A 169 -10.96 -24.79 8.41
CA SER A 169 -11.84 -23.74 7.89
C SER A 169 -11.65 -22.43 8.65
N PHE A 170 -11.46 -22.48 9.97
CA PHE A 170 -11.20 -21.28 10.76
C PHE A 170 -9.87 -20.61 10.38
N ILE A 171 -8.78 -21.38 10.26
CA ILE A 171 -7.46 -20.86 9.85
C ILE A 171 -7.53 -20.24 8.44
N GLN A 172 -8.23 -20.87 7.51
CA GLN A 172 -8.45 -20.31 6.18
C GLN A 172 -9.18 -18.95 6.22
N ASN A 173 -10.13 -18.76 7.16
CA ASN A 173 -10.80 -17.49 7.36
C ASN A 173 -9.88 -16.42 7.97
N LEU A 174 -8.93 -16.79 8.84
CA LEU A 174 -7.89 -15.87 9.30
C LEU A 174 -6.98 -15.41 8.14
N VAL A 175 -6.64 -16.30 7.20
CA VAL A 175 -5.89 -15.93 6.00
C VAL A 175 -6.64 -14.86 5.18
N PHE A 176 -7.97 -14.98 5.04
CA PHE A 176 -8.77 -13.94 4.37
C PHE A 176 -8.75 -12.58 5.08
N CYS A 177 -8.50 -12.54 6.39
CA CYS A 177 -8.31 -11.29 7.12
C CYS A 177 -6.96 -10.64 6.74
N VAL A 178 -5.89 -11.43 6.65
CA VAL A 178 -4.52 -10.94 6.36
C VAL A 178 -4.29 -10.63 4.88
N GLU A 179 -5.04 -11.26 3.96
CA GLU A 179 -4.99 -10.97 2.51
C GLU A 179 -5.13 -9.47 2.15
N ARG A 180 -5.75 -8.65 3.02
CA ARG A 180 -5.95 -7.21 2.79
C ARG A 180 -5.03 -6.32 3.63
N ALA A 181 -4.03 -6.86 4.31
CA ALA A 181 -3.12 -6.09 5.18
C ALA A 181 -2.55 -4.83 4.48
N TYR A 182 -2.24 -4.91 3.18
CA TYR A 182 -1.75 -3.78 2.36
C TYR A 182 -2.65 -2.53 2.33
N ARG A 183 -3.89 -2.63 2.77
CA ARG A 183 -4.89 -1.56 2.75
C ARG A 183 -5.70 -1.45 4.05
N VAL A 184 -5.22 -2.03 5.14
CA VAL A 184 -5.90 -1.98 6.44
C VAL A 184 -4.99 -1.24 7.43
N PRO A 185 -5.28 0.04 7.72
CA PRO A 185 -4.61 0.78 8.78
C PRO A 185 -4.83 0.12 10.14
N ASP A 186 -3.79 0.03 10.96
CA ASP A 186 -3.86 -0.60 12.29
C ASP A 186 -3.11 0.21 13.35
N PHE A 187 -2.94 -0.35 14.55
CA PHE A 187 -2.26 0.32 15.66
C PHE A 187 -0.76 -0.01 15.75
N GLY A 188 -0.23 -0.76 14.79
CA GLY A 188 1.14 -1.26 14.75
C GLY A 188 1.48 -2.20 15.91
N MET A 189 2.72 -2.70 15.89
CA MET A 189 3.24 -3.63 16.90
C MET A 189 3.14 -3.09 18.34
N TRP A 190 3.18 -1.75 18.48
CA TRP A 190 3.22 -1.05 19.76
C TRP A 190 1.85 -0.64 20.33
N GLU A 191 0.73 -0.94 19.66
CA GLU A 191 -0.63 -0.60 20.11
C GLU A 191 -0.83 0.92 20.27
N ARG A 192 -0.28 1.71 19.35
CA ARG A 192 -0.31 3.19 19.42
C ARG A 192 -0.82 3.88 18.16
N GLY A 193 -0.81 3.18 17.02
CA GLY A 193 -1.24 3.73 15.74
C GLY A 193 -0.28 4.80 15.28
N SER A 194 -0.74 6.05 15.17
CA SER A 194 0.15 7.16 14.85
C SER A 194 1.14 7.48 15.97
N LYS A 195 2.24 8.15 15.61
CA LYS A 195 3.29 8.61 16.52
C LYS A 195 2.76 9.50 17.66
N TYR A 196 1.66 10.22 17.39
CA TYR A 196 0.99 11.08 18.36
C TYR A 196 0.16 10.32 19.39
N ASN A 197 -0.08 9.02 19.18
CA ASN A 197 -0.88 8.18 20.08
C ASN A 197 -2.20 8.86 20.48
N ASN A 198 -2.94 9.36 19.49
CA ASN A 198 -4.21 10.09 19.68
C ASN A 198 -5.44 9.26 19.28
N GLY A 199 -5.27 7.94 19.11
CA GLY A 199 -6.32 7.01 18.69
C GLY A 199 -6.46 6.82 17.18
N SER A 200 -5.65 7.50 16.36
CA SER A 200 -5.64 7.30 14.90
C SER A 200 -4.77 6.12 14.47
N THR A 201 -5.27 5.35 13.49
CA THR A 201 -4.58 4.22 12.85
C THR A 201 -3.83 4.66 11.58
N GLU A 202 -2.74 3.98 11.25
CA GLU A 202 -1.96 4.22 10.03
C GLU A 202 -1.65 2.91 9.31
N LEU A 203 -1.24 2.97 8.04
CA LEU A 203 -0.72 1.79 7.34
C LEU A 203 0.72 1.54 7.82
N HIS A 204 0.93 0.40 8.47
CA HIS A 204 2.20 0.01 9.07
C HIS A 204 2.93 -1.03 8.23
N SER A 205 4.24 -0.81 8.00
CA SER A 205 5.09 -1.76 7.27
C SER A 205 5.25 -3.08 8.04
N SER A 206 5.34 -2.99 9.37
CA SER A 206 5.45 -4.16 10.26
C SER A 206 4.25 -5.12 10.24
N GLY A 207 3.11 -4.73 9.68
CA GLY A 207 1.93 -5.60 9.50
C GLY A 207 1.91 -6.43 8.21
N GLY A 208 2.87 -6.21 7.30
CA GLY A 208 2.92 -6.77 5.95
C GLY A 208 3.62 -8.13 5.80
N ASP A 209 3.64 -8.95 6.85
CA ASP A 209 4.43 -10.19 6.90
C ASP A 209 4.14 -11.15 5.74
N LYS A 210 5.22 -11.76 5.20
CA LYS A 210 5.16 -12.77 4.15
C LYS A 210 4.55 -14.06 4.70
N MET A 211 3.34 -14.39 4.26
CA MET A 211 2.74 -15.70 4.50
C MET A 211 2.90 -16.65 3.31
N GLY A 212 3.42 -17.84 3.61
CA GLY A 212 3.25 -19.05 2.79
C GLY A 212 3.18 -20.24 3.73
N CYS A 213 2.13 -21.06 3.65
CA CYS A 213 1.97 -22.28 4.42
C CYS A 213 1.48 -23.44 3.54
N SER A 214 1.86 -24.66 3.91
CA SER A 214 1.16 -25.89 3.52
C SER A 214 0.85 -26.73 4.76
N TRP A 215 -0.39 -27.22 4.87
CA TRP A 215 -0.86 -28.53 5.38
C TRP A 215 -2.30 -28.40 5.89
N SER A 216 -3.16 -29.31 5.43
CA SER A 216 -4.56 -29.05 5.02
C SER A 216 -4.63 -28.01 3.89
N VAL A 217 -5.55 -28.12 2.92
CA VAL A 217 -5.50 -27.28 1.70
C VAL A 217 -5.89 -25.83 2.04
N ILE A 218 -4.95 -25.06 2.60
CA ILE A 218 -5.08 -23.61 2.76
C ILE A 218 -4.74 -22.99 1.42
N PHE A 219 -5.70 -22.28 0.83
CA PHE A 219 -5.54 -21.50 -0.38
C PHE A 219 -5.12 -20.07 -0.01
N VAL A 220 -4.07 -19.59 -0.66
CA VAL A 220 -3.60 -18.21 -0.54
C VAL A 220 -3.74 -17.52 -1.89
N ASP A 221 -4.36 -16.34 -1.90
CA ASP A 221 -4.42 -15.49 -3.08
C ASP A 221 -3.03 -14.88 -3.36
N LEU A 222 -2.34 -15.40 -4.38
CA LEU A 222 -1.01 -14.94 -4.78
C LEU A 222 -1.00 -13.50 -5.29
N ASP A 223 -2.11 -13.02 -5.88
CA ASP A 223 -2.21 -11.64 -6.30
C ASP A 223 -2.28 -10.71 -5.08
N ALA A 224 -3.03 -11.10 -4.04
CA ALA A 224 -3.08 -10.36 -2.77
C ALA A 224 -1.72 -10.37 -2.03
N HIS A 225 -1.03 -11.51 -2.00
CA HIS A 225 0.32 -11.60 -1.44
C HIS A 225 1.31 -10.65 -2.12
N ASN A 226 1.29 -10.57 -3.46
CA ASN A 226 2.14 -9.65 -4.20
C ASN A 226 1.82 -8.18 -3.92
N ARG A 227 0.55 -7.82 -3.69
CA ARG A 227 0.16 -6.46 -3.27
C ARG A 227 0.71 -6.11 -1.88
N ASN A 228 0.58 -7.02 -0.90
CA ASN A 228 1.20 -6.88 0.43
C ASN A 228 2.70 -6.62 0.31
N ARG A 229 3.40 -7.41 -0.52
CA ARG A 229 4.83 -7.25 -0.75
C ARG A 229 5.18 -5.91 -1.41
N GLN A 230 4.47 -5.50 -2.46
CA GLN A 230 4.72 -4.22 -3.12
C GLN A 230 4.51 -3.04 -2.17
N THR A 231 3.41 -3.08 -1.41
CA THR A 231 3.12 -2.08 -0.38
C THR A 231 4.23 -1.97 0.67
N LEU A 232 4.71 -3.11 1.19
CA LEU A 232 5.83 -3.14 2.12
C LEU A 232 7.08 -2.51 1.51
N CYS A 233 7.48 -2.95 0.31
CA CYS A 233 8.69 -2.46 -0.36
C CYS A 233 8.64 -0.95 -0.66
N SER A 234 7.47 -0.41 -0.98
CA SER A 234 7.28 1.02 -1.26
C SER A 234 7.22 1.89 0.01
N LEU A 235 6.81 1.34 1.16
CA LEU A 235 6.82 2.08 2.43
C LEU A 235 8.22 2.18 3.04
N LEU A 236 8.99 1.08 2.98
CA LEU A 236 10.36 1.02 3.49
C LEU A 236 11.25 2.10 2.85
N PRO A 237 12.22 2.69 3.60
CA PRO A 237 12.62 2.36 4.97
C PRO A 237 11.80 3.09 6.05
N ARG A 238 10.59 3.59 5.74
CA ARG A 238 9.69 4.20 6.74
C ARG A 238 8.74 3.14 7.29
N GLU A 239 8.32 3.31 8.54
CA GLU A 239 7.34 2.41 9.15
C GLU A 239 5.92 2.80 8.77
N SER A 240 5.58 4.09 8.93
CA SER A 240 4.25 4.64 8.64
C SER A 240 4.35 6.12 8.25
N ARG A 241 3.21 6.81 8.13
CA ARG A 241 3.15 8.23 7.74
C ARG A 241 3.79 9.14 8.81
N SER A 242 3.50 8.89 10.08
CA SER A 242 4.07 9.65 11.20
C SER A 242 5.38 9.05 11.72
N HIS A 243 5.59 7.73 11.58
CA HIS A 243 6.82 7.06 11.96
C HIS A 243 7.84 7.03 10.82
N ASN A 244 8.76 8.00 10.82
CA ASN A 244 9.85 8.04 9.83
C ASN A 244 10.74 6.78 9.89
N THR A 245 10.95 6.19 11.07
CA THR A 245 11.65 4.93 11.28
C THR A 245 11.19 4.32 12.60
N ASP A 246 11.21 2.99 12.71
CA ASP A 246 10.80 2.24 13.90
C ASP A 246 11.63 0.96 14.03
N SER A 247 11.93 0.54 15.26
CA SER A 247 12.60 -0.73 15.54
C SER A 247 11.69 -1.95 15.28
N ALA A 248 10.37 -1.75 15.17
CA ALA A 248 9.40 -2.76 14.71
C ALA A 248 9.68 -3.29 13.30
N LEU A 249 10.46 -2.56 12.51
CA LEU A 249 10.91 -3.00 11.19
C LEU A 249 11.90 -4.18 11.25
N LEU A 250 12.66 -4.34 12.35
CA LEU A 250 13.65 -5.41 12.50
C LEU A 250 13.05 -6.82 12.39
N PRO A 251 11.99 -7.20 13.16
CA PRO A 251 11.36 -8.50 13.02
C PRO A 251 10.66 -8.71 11.66
N CYS A 252 10.37 -7.63 10.92
CA CYS A 252 9.78 -7.70 9.58
C CYS A 252 10.86 -7.98 8.50
N ILE A 253 11.98 -7.25 8.52
CA ILE A 253 13.05 -7.41 7.52
C ILE A 253 14.00 -8.59 7.84
N SER A 254 14.03 -9.04 9.09
CA SER A 254 14.87 -10.15 9.59
C SER A 254 14.01 -11.22 10.27
N TYR A 255 14.59 -12.00 11.19
CA TYR A 255 13.87 -13.03 11.94
C TYR A 255 12.73 -12.41 12.78
N PRO A 256 11.50 -12.96 12.73
CA PRO A 256 11.13 -14.23 12.08
C PRO A 256 10.54 -14.07 10.67
N ALA A 257 10.24 -12.87 10.16
CA ALA A 257 9.42 -12.72 8.96
C ALA A 257 10.19 -12.84 7.63
N PHE A 258 11.40 -12.27 7.55
CA PHE A 258 12.21 -12.16 6.31
C PHE A 258 11.41 -11.60 5.13
N ALA A 259 10.63 -10.53 5.37
CA ALA A 259 9.65 -10.00 4.44
C ALA A 259 10.26 -9.21 3.25
N VAL A 260 11.57 -8.97 3.23
CA VAL A 260 12.27 -8.23 2.16
C VAL A 260 13.26 -9.15 1.46
N ASP A 261 13.14 -9.30 0.13
CA ASP A 261 14.10 -10.10 -0.67
C ASP A 261 15.19 -9.25 -1.36
N ASP A 262 15.08 -7.92 -1.28
CA ASP A 262 16.04 -6.98 -1.89
C ASP A 262 17.07 -6.54 -0.85
N ASP A 263 18.32 -6.97 -1.02
CA ASP A 263 19.41 -6.66 -0.10
C ASP A 263 19.74 -5.17 -0.01
N ALA A 264 19.52 -4.39 -1.07
CA ALA A 264 19.76 -2.95 -1.05
C ALA A 264 18.72 -2.25 -0.17
N LEU A 265 17.43 -2.59 -0.36
CA LEU A 265 16.34 -2.07 0.45
C LEU A 265 16.45 -2.52 1.93
N TYR A 266 16.82 -3.78 2.15
CA TYR A 266 17.12 -4.29 3.50
C TYR A 266 18.24 -3.46 4.16
N SER A 267 19.37 -3.28 3.47
CA SER A 267 20.54 -2.58 4.03
C SER A 267 20.24 -1.12 4.31
N GLN A 268 19.52 -0.45 3.41
CA GLN A 268 19.05 0.92 3.61
C GLN A 268 18.13 1.05 4.83
N THR A 269 17.23 0.08 5.02
CA THR A 269 16.31 0.05 6.16
C THR A 269 17.07 -0.17 7.47
N LEU A 270 17.96 -1.17 7.51
CA LEU A 270 18.77 -1.48 8.69
C LEU A 270 19.68 -0.31 9.08
N ASP A 271 20.38 0.31 8.13
CA ASP A 271 21.22 1.49 8.38
C ASP A 271 20.42 2.63 9.00
N LYS A 272 19.21 2.89 8.47
CA LYS A 272 18.35 3.95 9.00
C LYS A 272 17.92 3.67 10.45
N ILE A 273 17.55 2.43 10.76
CA ILE A 273 17.19 2.00 12.13
C ILE A 273 18.39 2.19 13.06
N VAL A 274 19.56 1.65 12.69
CA VAL A 274 20.78 1.74 13.50
C VAL A 274 21.19 3.18 13.74
N ARG A 275 21.30 3.99 12.68
CA ARG A 275 21.74 5.39 12.77
C ARG A 275 20.81 6.29 13.59
N LYS A 276 19.50 6.02 13.59
CA LYS A 276 18.50 6.88 14.24
C LYS A 276 18.05 6.38 15.61
N LEU A 277 18.04 5.07 15.84
CA LEU A 277 17.42 4.46 17.03
C LEU A 277 18.41 3.72 17.94
N LYS A 278 19.62 3.37 17.49
CA LYS A 278 20.62 2.72 18.36
C LYS A 278 21.08 3.69 19.45
N GLY A 279 20.92 3.27 20.70
CA GLY A 279 21.44 3.94 21.89
C GLY A 279 22.51 3.10 22.58
N LYS A 280 22.87 3.50 23.80
CA LYS A 280 23.93 2.83 24.59
C LYS A 280 23.42 1.56 25.28
N TYR A 281 22.14 1.53 25.67
CA TYR A 281 21.50 0.46 26.43
C TYR A 281 20.57 -0.41 25.58
N GLY A 282 20.32 -0.05 24.32
CA GLY A 282 19.41 -0.73 23.43
C GLY A 282 18.98 0.17 22.28
N PHE A 283 17.90 -0.19 21.59
CA PHE A 283 17.31 0.67 20.56
C PHE A 283 16.06 1.37 21.11
N LYS A 284 15.84 2.61 20.72
CA LYS A 284 14.55 3.30 20.92
C LYS A 284 13.49 2.61 20.05
N ARG A 285 12.22 2.59 20.47
CA ARG A 285 11.14 2.06 19.61
C ARG A 285 10.98 2.96 18.37
N TYR A 286 10.77 4.24 18.60
CA TYR A 286 10.78 5.31 17.60
C TYR A 286 11.14 6.65 18.27
N LEU A 287 11.40 7.69 17.48
CA LEU A 287 11.80 9.01 18.00
C LEU A 287 10.63 9.74 18.69
N ARG A 288 10.92 10.41 19.81
CA ARG A 288 9.93 11.08 20.68
C ARG A 288 8.84 10.15 21.22
N ASP A 289 9.21 8.91 21.49
CA ASP A 289 8.35 7.95 22.16
C ASP A 289 8.34 8.19 23.67
N GLY A 290 7.16 8.49 24.23
CA GLY A 290 7.00 8.74 25.65
C GLY A 290 6.82 7.47 26.50
N TYR A 291 6.69 6.29 25.90
CA TYR A 291 6.37 5.07 26.67
C TYR A 291 7.33 4.83 27.82
N ARG A 292 6.76 4.83 29.03
CA ARG A 292 7.44 4.62 30.30
C ARG A 292 8.56 5.62 30.62
N THR A 293 8.62 6.74 29.91
CA THR A 293 9.45 7.88 30.29
C THR A 293 8.94 8.51 31.57
N ALA A 294 9.80 9.24 32.30
CA ALA A 294 9.40 9.90 33.53
C ALA A 294 8.33 10.99 33.32
N ASN A 295 8.30 11.61 32.13
CA ASN A 295 7.37 12.67 31.76
C ASN A 295 6.01 12.15 31.25
N GLU A 296 5.86 10.85 30.98
CA GLU A 296 4.59 10.30 30.50
C GLU A 296 3.55 10.20 31.62
N ASP A 297 2.37 10.75 31.36
CA ASP A 297 1.21 10.62 32.24
C ASP A 297 0.69 9.18 32.28
N LYS A 298 0.89 8.52 33.42
CA LYS A 298 0.56 7.10 33.62
C LYS A 298 -0.95 6.82 33.67
N ASN A 299 -1.77 7.86 33.88
CA ASN A 299 -3.22 7.70 34.06
C ASN A 299 -3.99 7.90 32.76
N ARG A 300 -3.30 8.20 31.65
CA ARG A 300 -3.92 8.56 30.36
C ARG A 300 -3.33 7.73 29.23
N ARG A 301 -4.21 7.25 28.34
CA ARG A 301 -3.81 6.45 27.18
C ARG A 301 -3.22 7.28 26.05
N HIS A 302 -3.82 8.44 25.74
CA HIS A 302 -3.49 9.25 24.57
C HIS A 302 -2.71 10.50 24.91
N TYR A 303 -1.77 10.93 24.06
CA TYR A 303 -0.99 12.15 24.28
C TYR A 303 -1.79 13.43 24.05
N LYS A 304 -1.39 14.52 24.72
CA LYS A 304 -1.86 15.87 24.48
C LYS A 304 -1.05 16.48 23.32
N PRO A 305 -1.60 17.46 22.61
CA PRO A 305 -0.82 18.29 21.69
C PRO A 305 0.46 18.81 22.38
N ALA A 306 1.58 18.91 21.65
CA ALA A 306 2.91 19.28 22.14
C ALA A 306 3.60 18.40 23.18
N GLU A 307 2.92 17.39 23.74
CA GLU A 307 3.49 16.55 24.80
C GLU A 307 4.72 15.75 24.32
N MET A 308 4.77 15.39 23.03
CA MET A 308 5.86 14.60 22.48
C MET A 308 7.23 15.29 22.54
N LYS A 309 7.28 16.62 22.52
CA LYS A 309 8.55 17.36 22.70
C LYS A 309 9.17 17.08 24.07
N LEU A 310 8.35 16.80 25.09
CA LEU A 310 8.82 16.48 26.43
C LEU A 310 9.54 15.13 26.50
N PHE A 311 9.39 14.28 25.48
CA PHE A 311 10.04 12.97 25.38
C PHE A 311 11.31 13.01 24.53
N ASP A 312 11.59 14.11 23.85
CA ASP A 312 12.77 14.25 23.00
C ASP A 312 14.05 14.10 23.83
N GLY A 313 14.95 13.22 23.40
CA GLY A 313 16.21 12.91 24.08
C GLY A 313 16.11 11.95 25.28
N ILE A 314 14.93 11.74 25.86
CA ILE A 314 14.74 10.90 27.06
C ILE A 314 14.03 9.56 26.79
N GLU A 315 13.86 9.19 25.52
CA GLU A 315 13.14 7.98 25.14
C GLU A 315 13.79 6.73 25.75
N CYS A 316 12.95 5.74 26.10
CA CYS A 316 13.42 4.48 26.64
C CYS A 316 14.17 3.66 25.58
N GLU A 317 15.24 2.98 26.00
CA GLU A 317 16.04 2.10 25.15
C GLU A 317 15.78 0.64 25.49
N PHE A 318 15.60 -0.21 24.48
CA PHE A 318 15.17 -1.61 24.63
C PHE A 318 16.32 -2.56 24.24
N PRO A 319 16.91 -3.30 25.20
CA PRO A 319 17.97 -4.29 24.93
C PRO A 319 17.53 -5.42 23.99
N LEU A 320 16.22 -5.66 23.90
CA LEU A 320 15.58 -6.62 22.99
C LEU A 320 16.13 -6.56 21.56
N PHE A 321 16.42 -5.35 21.06
CA PHE A 321 16.87 -5.17 19.69
C PHE A 321 18.34 -5.51 19.48
N PHE A 322 19.18 -5.53 20.52
CA PHE A 322 20.51 -6.15 20.43
C PHE A 322 20.39 -7.65 20.16
N ILE A 323 19.40 -8.32 20.77
CA ILE A 323 19.15 -9.75 20.54
C ILE A 323 18.70 -9.99 19.10
N TYR A 324 17.81 -9.15 18.54
CA TYR A 324 17.46 -9.23 17.11
C TYR A 324 18.68 -9.07 16.21
N MET A 325 19.59 -8.13 16.51
CA MET A 325 20.82 -7.95 15.75
C MET A 325 21.79 -9.14 15.86
N MET A 326 21.83 -9.83 17.01
CA MET A 326 22.58 -11.08 17.16
C MET A 326 21.99 -12.17 16.26
N ILE A 327 20.67 -12.38 16.31
CA ILE A 327 19.99 -13.38 15.48
C ILE A 327 20.21 -13.07 14.00
N ASP A 328 20.01 -11.82 13.59
CA ASP A 328 20.26 -11.34 12.24
C ASP A 328 21.69 -11.64 11.77
N GLY A 329 22.69 -11.39 12.62
CA GLY A 329 24.09 -11.69 12.36
C GLY A 329 24.35 -13.18 12.14
N VAL A 330 23.68 -14.07 12.89
CA VAL A 330 23.77 -15.53 12.67
C VAL A 330 23.15 -15.92 11.33
N PHE A 331 21.95 -15.41 11.01
CA PHE A 331 21.25 -15.72 9.75
C PHE A 331 22.04 -15.22 8.52
N ARG A 332 22.73 -14.09 8.62
CA ARG A 332 23.58 -13.53 7.55
C ARG A 332 25.01 -14.04 7.55
N GLY A 333 25.41 -14.89 8.49
CA GLY A 333 26.78 -15.39 8.59
C GLY A 333 27.81 -14.30 8.91
N ASN A 334 27.42 -13.28 9.68
CA ASN A 334 28.28 -12.16 10.09
C ASN A 334 28.70 -12.30 11.58
N PRO A 335 29.79 -13.02 11.89
CA PRO A 335 30.23 -13.24 13.26
C PRO A 335 30.71 -11.95 13.96
N ALA A 336 31.16 -10.94 13.20
CA ALA A 336 31.58 -9.66 13.77
C ALA A 336 30.39 -8.91 14.37
N GLN A 337 29.26 -8.88 13.67
CA GLN A 337 28.00 -8.32 14.19
C GLN A 337 27.52 -9.07 15.42
N VAL A 338 27.53 -10.41 15.39
CA VAL A 338 27.14 -11.23 16.56
C VAL A 338 27.97 -10.87 17.78
N LYS A 339 29.30 -10.77 17.62
CA LYS A 339 30.21 -10.42 18.71
C LYS A 339 29.97 -9.00 19.24
N GLU A 340 29.82 -8.00 18.36
CA GLU A 340 29.55 -6.61 18.76
C GLU A 340 28.28 -6.53 19.62
N TYR A 341 27.17 -7.09 19.14
CA TYR A 341 25.89 -6.99 19.85
C TYR A 341 25.83 -7.89 21.08
N GLN A 342 26.60 -8.97 21.13
CA GLN A 342 26.76 -9.78 22.34
C GLN A 342 27.49 -8.98 23.44
N GLU A 343 28.60 -8.31 23.12
CA GLU A 343 29.34 -7.48 24.09
C GLU A 343 28.47 -6.30 24.59
N LEU A 344 27.70 -5.67 23.70
CA LEU A 344 26.75 -4.63 24.08
C LEU A 344 25.63 -5.16 24.98
N LEU A 345 25.12 -6.36 24.71
CA LEU A 345 24.07 -7.00 25.51
C LEU A 345 24.60 -7.40 26.90
N GLU A 346 25.81 -7.97 26.98
CA GLU A 346 26.43 -8.39 28.25
C GLU A 346 26.59 -7.22 29.24
N ALA A 347 26.79 -6.00 28.74
CA ALA A 347 26.88 -4.79 29.56
C ALA A 347 25.54 -4.33 30.16
N VAL A 348 24.39 -4.85 29.69
CA VAL A 348 23.04 -4.39 30.03
C VAL A 348 22.11 -5.50 30.53
N ILE A 349 22.64 -6.69 30.79
CA ILE A 349 21.90 -7.79 31.41
C ILE A 349 22.25 -7.90 32.90
N PHE A 350 21.34 -8.48 33.68
CA PHE A 350 21.56 -8.73 35.10
C PHE A 350 21.54 -10.22 35.41
N GLN A 351 22.08 -10.62 36.56
CA GLN A 351 21.90 -11.97 37.09
C GLN A 351 20.85 -11.96 38.20
N SER A 352 19.95 -12.94 38.19
CA SER A 352 19.00 -13.16 39.29
C SER A 352 19.72 -13.65 40.54
N SER A 353 19.04 -13.63 41.69
CA SER A 353 19.52 -14.25 42.94
C SER A 353 19.80 -15.75 42.79
N GLU A 354 19.19 -16.40 41.80
CA GLU A 354 19.36 -17.82 41.48
C GLU A 354 20.45 -18.04 40.41
N GLY A 355 21.14 -16.98 39.98
CA GLY A 355 22.24 -17.03 39.02
C GLY A 355 21.80 -17.07 37.54
N HIS A 356 20.53 -16.84 37.24
CA HIS A 356 20.01 -16.85 35.87
C HIS A 356 20.12 -15.48 35.20
N VAL A 357 20.33 -15.44 33.88
CA VAL A 357 20.38 -14.18 33.12
C VAL A 357 18.99 -13.54 33.03
N VAL A 358 18.92 -12.25 33.34
CA VAL A 358 17.71 -11.44 33.30
C VAL A 358 17.83 -10.36 32.25
N ILE A 359 16.95 -10.41 31.24
CA ILE A 359 16.82 -9.40 30.19
C ILE A 359 15.83 -8.32 30.64
N PRO A 360 16.26 -7.06 30.81
CA PRO A 360 15.37 -5.95 31.11
C PRO A 360 14.46 -5.64 29.93
N LYS A 361 13.23 -5.17 30.21
CA LYS A 361 12.33 -4.74 29.14
C LYS A 361 12.84 -3.45 28.47
N TYR A 362 13.24 -2.47 29.27
CA TYR A 362 13.76 -1.19 28.80
C TYR A 362 14.65 -0.51 29.84
N TYR A 363 15.40 0.49 29.40
CA TYR A 363 16.19 1.42 30.21
C TYR A 363 15.60 2.83 30.10
N TYR A 364 15.40 3.51 31.23
CA TYR A 364 14.76 4.82 31.30
C TYR A 364 15.60 5.85 32.06
N VAL A 365 15.33 7.13 31.83
CA VAL A 365 15.91 8.26 32.57
C VAL A 365 15.00 8.56 33.78
N PRO A 366 15.51 8.49 35.04
CA PRO A 366 14.74 8.86 36.22
C PRO A 366 14.35 10.34 36.21
N ALA A 367 13.22 10.67 36.86
CA ALA A 367 12.64 12.02 36.86
C ALA A 367 13.67 13.10 37.27
N ASP A 368 14.48 12.83 38.29
CA ASP A 368 15.47 13.78 38.83
C ASP A 368 16.58 14.15 37.81
N PHE A 369 16.78 13.34 36.77
CA PHE A 369 17.82 13.53 35.77
C PHE A 369 17.29 13.98 34.40
N VAL A 370 15.97 14.10 34.23
CA VAL A 370 15.33 14.44 32.95
C VAL A 370 15.81 15.79 32.41
N GLU A 371 15.81 16.83 33.23
CA GLU A 371 16.19 18.18 32.78
C GLU A 371 17.65 18.26 32.32
N ALA A 372 18.55 17.54 33.00
CA ALA A 372 19.96 17.49 32.64
C ALA A 372 20.16 16.71 31.32
N GLU A 373 19.45 15.60 31.14
CA GLU A 373 19.48 14.81 29.90
C GLU A 373 18.94 15.62 28.71
N GLN A 374 17.85 16.36 28.87
CA GLN A 374 17.28 17.19 27.81
C GLN A 374 18.18 18.36 27.39
N LYS A 375 18.94 18.94 28.33
CA LYS A 375 19.92 20.00 28.01
C LYS A 375 21.14 19.47 27.27
N ASN A 376 21.59 18.26 27.61
CA ASN A 376 22.73 17.61 26.96
C ASN A 376 22.46 16.12 26.77
N HIS A 377 22.03 15.75 25.56
CA HIS A 377 21.58 14.40 25.24
C HIS A 377 22.69 13.36 25.47
N GLY A 378 22.36 12.27 26.16
CA GLY A 378 23.29 11.20 26.49
C GLY A 378 24.20 11.48 27.69
N SER A 379 23.96 12.56 28.45
CA SER A 379 24.75 12.92 29.63
C SER A 379 24.43 12.08 30.86
N GLN A 380 23.19 11.57 30.97
CA GLN A 380 22.70 10.88 32.17
C GLN A 380 22.70 9.37 32.04
N LYS A 381 22.95 8.68 33.16
CA LYS A 381 22.86 7.22 33.25
C LYS A 381 21.39 6.79 33.22
N ARG A 382 21.07 5.76 32.43
CA ARG A 382 19.73 5.14 32.39
C ARG A 382 19.67 3.96 33.35
N PHE A 383 18.49 3.74 33.90
CA PHE A 383 18.23 2.68 34.86
C PHE A 383 17.33 1.62 34.23
N PRO A 384 17.56 0.33 34.53
CA PRO A 384 16.72 -0.73 34.00
C PRO A 384 15.30 -0.66 34.58
N SER A 385 14.31 -1.09 33.80
CA SER A 385 12.95 -1.28 34.28
C SER A 385 12.93 -2.25 35.47
N ASN A 386 12.34 -1.85 36.60
CA ASN A 386 12.32 -2.64 37.83
C ASN A 386 11.73 -4.05 37.61
N SER A 387 12.46 -5.08 38.04
CA SER A 387 11.87 -6.33 38.52
C SER A 387 10.99 -6.01 39.73
N GLY A 388 9.68 -5.86 39.53
CA GLY A 388 8.75 -5.57 40.63
C GLY A 388 7.39 -4.96 40.24
N ARG A 389 7.32 -3.93 39.38
CA ARG A 389 6.01 -3.36 38.94
C ARG A 389 5.44 -4.01 37.67
N ASP A 390 6.32 -4.52 36.79
CA ASP A 390 5.97 -5.19 35.54
C ASP A 390 6.21 -6.72 35.59
N GLY A 391 6.52 -7.27 36.78
CA GLY A 391 6.88 -8.68 36.99
C GLY A 391 8.38 -8.86 37.31
N MET A 392 8.80 -10.11 37.49
CA MET A 392 10.20 -10.53 37.70
C MET A 392 10.99 -10.66 36.38
N LEU A 393 10.33 -11.13 35.32
CA LEU A 393 10.94 -11.39 34.01
C LEU A 393 10.08 -10.82 32.87
N PHE A 394 10.75 -10.29 31.85
CA PHE A 394 10.16 -9.91 30.57
C PHE A 394 10.19 -11.10 29.60
N LEU A 395 9.09 -11.85 29.53
CA LEU A 395 9.06 -13.16 28.85
C LEU A 395 9.42 -13.10 27.36
N TRP A 396 8.97 -12.08 26.62
CA TRP A 396 9.33 -11.94 25.20
C TRP A 396 10.85 -11.76 25.02
N GLY A 397 11.49 -10.86 25.77
CA GLY A 397 12.93 -10.68 25.70
C GLY A 397 13.72 -11.92 26.13
N GLN A 398 13.23 -12.62 27.15
CA GLN A 398 13.83 -13.87 27.60
C GLN A 398 13.75 -14.99 26.56
N ALA A 399 12.58 -15.14 25.95
CA ALA A 399 12.35 -16.14 24.91
C ALA A 399 13.29 -15.91 23.70
N LEU A 400 13.44 -14.67 23.24
CA LEU A 400 14.36 -14.33 22.15
C LEU A 400 15.82 -14.52 22.54
N TYR A 401 16.20 -14.17 23.77
CA TYR A 401 17.56 -14.41 24.27
C TYR A 401 17.92 -15.91 24.23
N ASN A 402 17.01 -16.77 24.68
CA ASN A 402 17.19 -18.21 24.64
C ASN A 402 17.38 -18.71 23.20
N ILE A 403 16.56 -18.25 22.25
CA ILE A 403 16.71 -18.58 20.82
C ILE A 403 18.07 -18.11 20.29
N ALA A 404 18.45 -16.87 20.57
CA ALA A 404 19.73 -16.30 20.14
C ALA A 404 20.92 -17.10 20.69
N LYS A 405 20.89 -17.49 21.96
CA LYS A 405 21.94 -18.32 22.56
C LYS A 405 22.05 -19.70 21.91
N LEU A 406 20.92 -20.39 21.71
CA LEU A 406 20.92 -21.69 21.01
C LEU A 406 21.52 -21.59 19.59
N LEU A 407 21.27 -20.47 18.89
CA LEU A 407 21.83 -20.19 17.57
C LEU A 407 23.32 -19.86 17.60
N VAL A 408 23.74 -18.95 18.48
CA VAL A 408 25.14 -18.50 18.61
C VAL A 408 26.04 -19.65 19.06
N ASP A 409 25.56 -20.48 19.99
CA ASP A 409 26.30 -21.65 20.49
C ASP A 409 26.27 -22.83 19.50
N GLY A 410 25.59 -22.69 18.35
CA GLY A 410 25.51 -23.71 17.30
C GLY A 410 24.65 -24.93 17.65
N LEU A 411 23.91 -24.89 18.77
CA LEU A 411 23.04 -25.96 19.24
C LEU A 411 21.86 -26.19 18.29
N ILE A 412 21.38 -25.13 17.66
CA ILE A 412 20.43 -25.17 16.53
C ILE A 412 21.01 -24.39 15.34
N ARG A 413 20.54 -24.70 14.13
CA ARG A 413 20.89 -23.99 12.90
C ARG A 413 19.72 -23.11 12.46
N PRO A 414 19.97 -22.01 11.72
CA PRO A 414 18.93 -21.18 11.11
C PRO A 414 17.80 -21.98 10.43
N LYS A 415 18.16 -23.01 9.65
CA LYS A 415 17.20 -23.87 8.95
C LYS A 415 16.26 -24.71 9.83
N ASP A 416 16.58 -24.89 11.11
CA ASP A 416 15.71 -25.69 11.97
C ASP A 416 14.53 -24.84 12.48
N ILE A 417 14.76 -23.55 12.71
CA ILE A 417 13.73 -22.60 13.17
C ILE A 417 13.03 -21.85 12.03
N ASP A 418 13.57 -21.90 10.80
CA ASP A 418 12.89 -21.50 9.57
C ASP A 418 12.96 -22.66 8.54
N PRO A 419 12.19 -23.75 8.75
CA PRO A 419 12.22 -24.94 7.89
C PRO A 419 11.67 -24.69 6.49
N ILE A 420 11.02 -23.54 6.27
CA ILE A 420 10.52 -23.08 4.97
C ILE A 420 11.53 -22.18 4.23
N HIS A 421 12.74 -22.00 4.78
CA HIS A 421 13.90 -21.39 4.12
C HIS A 421 13.69 -19.96 3.58
N ARG A 422 12.87 -19.15 4.25
CA ARG A 422 12.60 -17.75 3.87
C ARG A 422 13.81 -16.85 4.01
N TYR A 423 14.70 -17.13 4.98
CA TYR A 423 15.94 -16.37 5.17
C TYR A 423 16.96 -16.56 4.04
N VAL A 424 16.88 -17.68 3.30
CA VAL A 424 17.83 -18.00 2.24
C VAL A 424 17.50 -17.14 1.02
N PRO A 425 18.46 -16.37 0.46
CA PRO A 425 18.25 -15.65 -0.77
C PRO A 425 17.75 -16.58 -1.87
N ARG A 426 16.78 -16.12 -2.65
CA ARG A 426 16.08 -16.93 -3.66
C ARG A 426 17.00 -17.56 -4.72
N GLN A 427 18.17 -16.98 -4.94
CA GLN A 427 19.17 -17.47 -5.87
C GLN A 427 19.83 -18.78 -5.38
N ASP A 428 19.85 -18.98 -4.05
CA ASP A 428 20.53 -20.07 -3.35
C ASP A 428 19.56 -21.09 -2.75
N GLN A 429 18.25 -20.87 -2.85
CA GLN A 429 17.22 -21.82 -2.43
C GLN A 429 17.27 -23.08 -3.31
N ARG A 430 17.50 -24.23 -2.70
CA ARG A 430 17.37 -25.55 -3.37
C ARG A 430 15.96 -26.11 -3.13
N ASN A 431 15.44 -26.82 -4.13
CA ASN A 431 14.12 -27.45 -4.18
C ASN A 431 13.64 -28.01 -2.83
N VAL A 432 12.76 -27.29 -2.14
CA VAL A 432 11.94 -27.83 -1.06
C VAL A 432 10.65 -28.35 -1.71
N SER A 433 10.33 -29.63 -1.55
CA SER A 433 9.14 -30.24 -2.16
C SER A 433 7.87 -29.75 -1.46
N MET A 434 7.23 -28.71 -1.98
CA MET A 434 5.98 -28.13 -1.43
C MET A 434 5.03 -27.72 -2.56
N ARG A 435 3.71 -27.86 -2.35
CA ARG A 435 2.66 -27.61 -3.36
C ARG A 435 2.76 -26.24 -4.05
N TYR A 436 3.28 -25.23 -3.36
CA TYR A 436 3.59 -23.90 -3.91
C TYR A 436 5.04 -23.41 -3.62
N SER A 437 5.89 -24.26 -3.03
CA SER A 437 7.26 -23.90 -2.63
C SER A 437 8.34 -24.77 -3.28
N ASN A 438 8.02 -25.44 -4.39
CA ASN A 438 9.02 -25.93 -5.34
C ASN A 438 9.77 -24.74 -5.97
N GLN A 439 10.63 -24.10 -5.19
CA GLN A 439 11.47 -22.98 -5.61
C GLN A 439 12.86 -23.53 -5.85
N GLY A 440 13.09 -24.04 -7.07
CA GLY A 440 14.44 -24.12 -7.61
C GLY A 440 14.89 -22.73 -8.08
N PRO A 441 16.16 -22.56 -8.50
CA PRO A 441 16.60 -21.34 -9.16
C PRO A 441 15.78 -21.19 -10.44
N ILE A 442 14.74 -20.36 -10.39
CA ILE A 442 14.01 -19.94 -11.58
C ILE A 442 14.95 -18.94 -12.24
N GLU A 443 15.79 -19.42 -13.16
CA GLU A 443 16.28 -18.55 -14.22
C GLU A 443 15.04 -17.82 -14.77
N ASN A 444 15.04 -16.49 -14.72
CA ASN A 444 13.90 -15.60 -15.00
C ASN A 444 13.42 -15.64 -16.47
N ASP A 445 13.56 -16.78 -17.14
CA ASP A 445 13.04 -17.07 -18.47
C ASP A 445 11.66 -17.73 -18.39
N VAL A 446 10.75 -17.06 -17.66
CA VAL A 446 9.33 -17.43 -17.64
C VAL A 446 8.76 -17.17 -19.03
N VAL A 447 8.49 -18.24 -19.77
CA VAL A 447 7.72 -18.21 -21.01
C VAL A 447 6.24 -18.33 -20.67
N ILE A 448 5.44 -17.35 -21.09
CA ILE A 448 4.00 -17.36 -20.85
C ILE A 448 3.30 -18.09 -22.01
N HIS A 449 2.51 -19.11 -21.70
CA HIS A 449 1.67 -19.78 -22.69
C HIS A 449 0.46 -18.91 -22.98
N VAL A 450 0.16 -18.65 -24.25
CA VAL A 450 -0.92 -17.76 -24.67
C VAL A 450 -1.88 -18.51 -25.58
N ALA A 451 -3.15 -18.57 -25.20
CA ALA A 451 -4.23 -19.09 -26.04
C ALA A 451 -5.06 -17.90 -26.58
N LEU A 452 -5.18 -17.80 -27.91
CA LEU A 452 -5.97 -16.75 -28.56
C LEU A 452 -7.39 -17.25 -28.84
N ILE A 453 -8.39 -16.63 -28.21
CA ILE A 453 -9.80 -16.99 -28.37
C ILE A 453 -10.54 -15.88 -29.09
N ALA A 454 -11.19 -16.21 -30.21
CA ALA A 454 -12.09 -15.30 -30.90
C ALA A 454 -13.52 -15.51 -30.40
N GLU A 455 -14.26 -14.43 -30.12
CA GLU A 455 -15.64 -14.55 -29.62
C GLU A 455 -16.64 -15.11 -30.64
N SER A 456 -16.31 -15.11 -31.94
CA SER A 456 -17.16 -15.62 -33.02
C SER A 456 -16.35 -16.33 -34.12
N GLN A 457 -16.95 -17.30 -34.79
CA GLN A 457 -16.36 -17.93 -36.00
C GLN A 457 -16.06 -16.90 -37.10
N ARG A 458 -16.91 -15.86 -37.23
CA ARG A 458 -16.71 -14.77 -38.20
C ARG A 458 -15.39 -14.04 -37.95
N LEU A 459 -15.11 -13.73 -36.68
CA LEU A 459 -13.87 -13.07 -36.27
C LEU A 459 -12.64 -13.96 -36.47
N GLN A 460 -12.76 -15.25 -36.15
CA GLN A 460 -11.71 -16.25 -36.39
C GLN A 460 -11.32 -16.28 -37.88
N VAL A 461 -12.29 -16.40 -38.79
CA VAL A 461 -12.02 -16.43 -40.23
C VAL A 461 -11.34 -15.14 -40.68
N PHE A 462 -11.79 -13.99 -40.19
CA PHE A 462 -11.18 -12.70 -40.50
C PHE A 462 -9.71 -12.62 -40.04
N LEU A 463 -9.40 -12.98 -38.78
CA LEU A 463 -8.04 -12.99 -38.23
C LEU A 463 -7.11 -13.97 -38.95
N ASN A 464 -7.65 -15.10 -39.42
CA ASN A 464 -6.90 -16.07 -40.20
C ASN A 464 -6.41 -15.50 -41.54
N THR A 465 -7.11 -14.52 -42.14
CA THR A 465 -6.63 -13.83 -43.36
C THR A 465 -5.33 -13.04 -43.15
N TYR A 466 -5.02 -12.68 -41.90
CA TYR A 466 -3.77 -12.03 -41.50
C TYR A 466 -2.74 -13.03 -40.93
N GLY A 467 -3.02 -14.33 -41.04
CA GLY A 467 -2.15 -15.39 -40.52
C GLY A 467 -2.13 -15.50 -38.99
N ILE A 468 -3.13 -14.94 -38.29
CA ILE A 468 -3.35 -15.11 -36.85
C ILE A 468 -4.27 -16.31 -36.65
N GLN A 469 -3.77 -17.36 -36.00
CA GLN A 469 -4.59 -18.53 -35.65
C GLN A 469 -5.24 -18.32 -34.28
N THR A 470 -6.55 -18.52 -34.21
CA THR A 470 -7.36 -18.43 -32.98
C THR A 470 -8.28 -19.63 -32.86
N GLN A 471 -8.89 -19.86 -31.69
CA GLN A 471 -9.96 -20.84 -31.49
C GLN A 471 -11.26 -20.15 -31.07
N THR A 472 -12.41 -20.74 -31.35
CA THR A 472 -13.69 -20.29 -30.79
C THR A 472 -14.03 -21.07 -29.51
N PRO A 473 -14.91 -20.56 -28.63
CA PRO A 473 -15.33 -21.28 -27.43
C PRO A 473 -15.82 -22.71 -27.71
N GLN A 474 -16.57 -22.93 -28.80
CA GLN A 474 -17.06 -24.27 -29.19
C GLN A 474 -15.92 -25.23 -29.58
N GLN A 475 -14.85 -24.74 -30.23
CA GLN A 475 -13.70 -25.56 -30.65
C GLN A 475 -12.79 -25.98 -29.48
N VAL A 476 -12.99 -25.38 -28.31
CA VAL A 476 -12.17 -25.61 -27.12
C VAL A 476 -12.75 -26.72 -26.22
N GLU A 477 -14.00 -27.11 -26.45
CA GLU A 477 -14.65 -28.20 -25.71
C GLU A 477 -13.81 -29.50 -25.74
N PRO A 478 -13.76 -30.26 -24.63
CA PRO A 478 -14.58 -30.16 -23.42
C PRO A 478 -14.09 -29.15 -22.36
N ILE A 479 -13.06 -28.35 -22.66
CA ILE A 479 -12.54 -27.35 -21.73
C ILE A 479 -13.49 -26.15 -21.71
N GLN A 480 -13.89 -25.73 -20.52
CA GLN A 480 -14.78 -24.57 -20.38
C GLN A 480 -13.97 -23.30 -20.15
N ILE A 481 -14.31 -22.24 -20.88
CA ILE A 481 -13.78 -20.90 -20.66
C ILE A 481 -14.76 -20.16 -19.76
N TRP A 482 -14.31 -19.70 -18.60
CA TRP A 482 -15.15 -18.97 -17.65
C TRP A 482 -14.72 -17.50 -17.55
N PRO A 483 -15.68 -16.57 -17.42
CA PRO A 483 -15.39 -15.23 -16.90
C PRO A 483 -14.78 -15.31 -15.50
N GLN A 484 -13.89 -14.38 -15.17
CA GLN A 484 -13.24 -14.32 -13.85
C GLN A 484 -14.25 -14.22 -12.68
N LYS A 485 -15.41 -13.57 -12.87
CA LYS A 485 -16.50 -13.51 -11.88
C LYS A 485 -17.06 -14.88 -11.48
N GLU A 486 -17.09 -15.86 -12.39
CA GLU A 486 -17.56 -17.22 -12.07
C GLU A 486 -16.57 -17.95 -11.16
N LEU A 487 -15.28 -17.71 -11.34
CA LEU A 487 -14.24 -18.22 -10.45
C LEU A 487 -14.37 -17.61 -9.04
N VAL A 488 -14.75 -16.33 -8.92
CA VAL A 488 -15.04 -15.68 -7.63
C VAL A 488 -16.21 -16.38 -6.92
N LYS A 489 -17.29 -16.70 -7.65
CA LYS A 489 -18.43 -17.45 -7.11
C LYS A 489 -18.01 -18.83 -6.60
N ALA A 490 -17.14 -19.53 -7.34
CA ALA A 490 -16.60 -20.82 -6.91
C ALA A 490 -15.81 -20.68 -5.59
N TYR A 491 -14.89 -19.71 -5.51
CA TYR A 491 -14.09 -19.49 -4.31
C TYR A 491 -14.89 -19.00 -3.10
N ARG A 492 -16.10 -18.45 -3.27
CA ARG A 492 -16.98 -18.07 -2.15
C ARG A 492 -17.27 -19.25 -1.21
N PHE A 493 -17.34 -20.47 -1.76
CA PHE A 493 -17.58 -21.69 -0.99
C PHE A 493 -16.36 -22.20 -0.21
N LEU A 494 -15.19 -21.60 -0.41
CA LEU A 494 -13.98 -21.99 0.31
C LEU A 494 -14.11 -21.64 1.81
N ALA A 495 -13.93 -22.65 2.66
CA ALA A 495 -13.97 -22.54 4.12
C ALA A 495 -15.27 -21.96 4.70
N ILE A 496 -16.41 -22.29 4.09
CA ILE A 496 -17.72 -22.17 4.76
C ILE A 496 -17.74 -23.09 5.97
N ASN A 497 -18.16 -22.57 7.12
CA ASN A 497 -18.38 -23.37 8.31
C ASN A 497 -19.65 -22.92 9.06
N LYS A 498 -20.73 -23.70 8.91
CA LYS A 498 -22.02 -23.42 9.55
C LYS A 498 -21.96 -23.49 11.09
N LYS A 499 -21.09 -24.34 11.67
CA LYS A 499 -20.96 -24.45 13.14
C LYS A 499 -20.32 -23.21 13.76
N LEU A 500 -19.35 -22.61 13.07
CA LEU A 500 -18.64 -21.41 13.51
C LEU A 500 -19.28 -20.11 13.00
N GLY A 501 -20.34 -20.18 12.19
CA GLY A 501 -21.00 -19.01 11.60
C GLY A 501 -20.19 -18.33 10.48
N LEU A 502 -19.26 -19.06 9.84
CA LEU A 502 -18.35 -18.51 8.83
C LEU A 502 -18.89 -18.69 7.41
N SER A 503 -18.98 -17.59 6.65
CA SER A 503 -19.57 -17.55 5.31
C SER A 503 -18.61 -17.90 4.16
N GLY A 504 -17.33 -18.16 4.45
CA GLY A 504 -16.29 -18.45 3.46
C GLY A 504 -15.56 -17.21 2.93
N ARG A 505 -14.98 -17.31 1.73
CA ARG A 505 -14.22 -16.21 1.11
C ARG A 505 -15.16 -15.06 0.68
N PRO A 506 -14.86 -13.80 1.03
CA PRO A 506 -15.63 -12.65 0.52
C PRO A 506 -15.54 -12.55 -1.01
N GLU A 507 -16.49 -11.84 -1.64
CA GLU A 507 -16.57 -11.65 -3.10
C GLU A 507 -15.47 -10.73 -3.65
N ARG A 508 -14.24 -11.24 -3.62
CA ARG A 508 -13.03 -10.52 -4.03
C ARG A 508 -12.58 -10.99 -5.41
N PRO A 509 -12.22 -10.09 -6.33
CA PRO A 509 -11.73 -10.46 -7.65
C PRO A 509 -10.45 -11.30 -7.56
N VAL A 510 -10.35 -12.33 -8.39
CA VAL A 510 -9.13 -13.13 -8.59
C VAL A 510 -8.24 -12.41 -9.60
N GLY A 511 -6.97 -12.18 -9.27
CA GLY A 511 -6.07 -11.40 -10.13
C GLY A 511 -5.51 -12.19 -11.33
N CYS A 512 -4.51 -11.59 -11.98
CA CYS A 512 -3.91 -12.13 -13.20
C CYS A 512 -3.17 -13.46 -12.93
N ILE A 513 -2.51 -13.60 -11.77
CA ILE A 513 -1.81 -14.85 -11.42
C ILE A 513 -2.83 -15.96 -11.18
N GLY A 514 -3.91 -15.68 -10.45
CA GLY A 514 -4.99 -16.66 -10.26
C GLY A 514 -5.68 -17.06 -11.56
N THR A 515 -5.97 -16.11 -12.46
CA THR A 515 -6.66 -16.42 -13.73
C THR A 515 -5.80 -17.18 -14.74
N CYS A 516 -4.46 -17.12 -14.63
CA CYS A 516 -3.54 -17.82 -15.54
C CYS A 516 -3.27 -19.29 -15.18
N LYS A 517 -4.15 -19.91 -14.38
CA LYS A 517 -4.12 -21.32 -14.01
C LYS A 517 -5.22 -22.10 -14.73
N ILE A 518 -5.06 -23.42 -14.77
CA ILE A 518 -6.13 -24.36 -15.10
C ILE A 518 -6.80 -24.79 -13.81
N TYR A 519 -8.12 -24.87 -13.81
CA TYR A 519 -8.92 -25.31 -12.67
C TYR A 519 -9.60 -26.63 -12.96
N ARG A 520 -9.55 -27.57 -12.01
CA ARG A 520 -10.41 -28.76 -12.00
C ARG A 520 -11.56 -28.52 -11.04
N ILE A 521 -12.78 -28.41 -11.58
CA ILE A 521 -13.98 -28.06 -10.82
C ILE A 521 -15.07 -29.07 -11.17
N LEU A 522 -15.55 -29.85 -10.18
CA LEU A 522 -16.62 -30.84 -10.34
C LEU A 522 -16.43 -31.74 -11.58
N GLY A 523 -15.21 -32.25 -11.78
CA GLY A 523 -14.82 -33.09 -12.93
C GLY A 523 -14.54 -32.34 -14.24
N LYS A 524 -14.95 -31.08 -14.36
CA LYS A 524 -14.71 -30.23 -15.54
C LYS A 524 -13.33 -29.59 -15.50
N THR A 525 -12.75 -29.38 -16.68
CA THR A 525 -11.53 -28.57 -16.85
C THR A 525 -11.94 -27.16 -17.23
N VAL A 526 -11.52 -26.19 -16.42
CA VAL A 526 -11.93 -24.79 -16.52
C VAL A 526 -10.70 -23.91 -16.66
N VAL A 527 -10.79 -22.91 -17.52
CA VAL A 527 -9.77 -21.87 -17.70
C VAL A 527 -10.46 -20.51 -17.69
N CYS A 528 -9.77 -19.48 -17.20
CA CYS A 528 -10.35 -18.15 -17.09
C CYS A 528 -9.57 -17.13 -17.92
N TYR A 529 -10.27 -16.18 -18.53
CA TYR A 529 -9.60 -14.99 -19.07
C TYR A 529 -9.45 -13.93 -17.95
N PRO A 530 -8.35 -13.15 -17.94
CA PRO A 530 -8.15 -12.10 -16.94
C PRO A 530 -9.20 -10.99 -17.02
N ILE A 531 -9.39 -10.27 -15.91
CA ILE A 531 -10.39 -9.19 -15.77
C ILE A 531 -10.25 -8.07 -16.82
N VAL A 532 -9.06 -7.89 -17.40
CA VAL A 532 -8.81 -6.92 -18.49
C VAL A 532 -9.72 -7.12 -19.71
N PHE A 533 -10.22 -8.34 -19.93
CA PHE A 533 -11.12 -8.67 -21.03
C PHE A 533 -12.61 -8.67 -20.63
N ASP A 534 -12.92 -8.37 -19.37
CA ASP A 534 -14.30 -8.26 -18.88
C ASP A 534 -14.87 -6.88 -19.24
N LEU A 535 -16.09 -6.88 -19.78
CA LEU A 535 -16.82 -5.67 -20.23
C LEU A 535 -17.96 -5.30 -19.26
N SER A 536 -18.14 -6.07 -18.17
CA SER A 536 -19.39 -6.04 -17.42
C SER A 536 -19.61 -4.78 -16.56
N ASP A 537 -18.56 -4.03 -16.17
CA ASP A 537 -18.71 -2.95 -15.20
C ASP A 537 -18.27 -1.55 -15.68
N PHE A 538 -17.19 -1.41 -16.47
CA PHE A 538 -16.65 -0.10 -16.89
C PHE A 538 -16.05 -0.13 -18.30
N TYR A 539 -16.03 1.00 -19.02
CA TYR A 539 -15.80 1.04 -20.48
C TYR A 539 -14.33 1.16 -20.89
N LEU A 540 -13.38 1.28 -19.95
CA LEU A 540 -11.97 1.52 -20.27
C LEU A 540 -11.37 0.49 -21.22
N SER A 541 -11.77 -0.78 -21.08
CA SER A 541 -11.32 -1.89 -21.94
C SER A 541 -11.83 -1.81 -23.39
N GLN A 542 -12.76 -0.89 -23.69
CA GLN A 542 -13.19 -0.60 -25.06
C GLN A 542 -12.21 0.32 -25.80
N ASP A 543 -11.36 1.06 -25.09
CA ASP A 543 -10.21 1.73 -25.69
C ASP A 543 -9.13 0.70 -26.00
N VAL A 544 -8.91 0.47 -27.29
CA VAL A 544 -7.97 -0.52 -27.82
C VAL A 544 -6.53 -0.27 -27.36
N MET A 545 -6.10 0.98 -27.28
CA MET A 545 -4.71 1.29 -26.91
C MET A 545 -4.49 1.03 -25.41
N LEU A 546 -5.47 1.38 -24.56
CA LEU A 546 -5.42 1.02 -23.15
C LEU A 546 -5.46 -0.50 -22.95
N LEU A 547 -6.32 -1.22 -23.68
CA LEU A 547 -6.38 -2.68 -23.61
C LEU A 547 -5.03 -3.33 -23.96
N ILE A 548 -4.35 -2.85 -25.01
CA ILE A 548 -3.02 -3.33 -25.39
C ILE A 548 -2.00 -3.07 -24.25
N ASP A 549 -2.02 -1.88 -23.66
CA ASP A 549 -1.15 -1.54 -22.53
C ASP A 549 -1.44 -2.44 -21.33
N ASP A 550 -2.70 -2.65 -20.97
CA ASP A 550 -3.10 -3.50 -19.85
C ASP A 550 -2.72 -4.97 -20.06
N ILE A 551 -2.81 -5.48 -21.29
CA ILE A 551 -2.31 -6.82 -21.65
C ILE A 551 -0.78 -6.90 -21.44
N LYS A 552 -0.02 -5.92 -21.95
CA LYS A 552 1.44 -5.89 -21.76
C LYS A 552 1.81 -5.85 -20.28
N ASN A 553 1.11 -5.02 -19.50
CA ASN A 553 1.31 -4.90 -18.06
C ASN A 553 0.97 -6.20 -17.32
N ALA A 554 -0.14 -6.85 -17.68
CA ALA A 554 -0.51 -8.14 -17.11
C ALA A 554 0.56 -9.21 -17.39
N LEU A 555 1.08 -9.28 -18.61
CA LEU A 555 2.15 -10.21 -18.98
C LEU A 555 3.46 -9.91 -18.26
N GLN A 556 3.84 -8.63 -18.14
CA GLN A 556 5.02 -8.21 -17.38
C GLN A 556 4.89 -8.56 -15.89
N PHE A 557 3.70 -8.33 -15.31
CA PHE A 557 3.38 -8.72 -13.94
C PHE A 557 3.50 -10.24 -13.75
N ILE A 558 2.93 -11.04 -14.65
CA ILE A 558 3.05 -12.50 -14.61
C ILE A 558 4.52 -12.91 -14.73
N LYS A 559 5.29 -12.36 -15.69
CA LYS A 559 6.72 -12.67 -15.84
C LYS A 559 7.51 -12.42 -14.55
N GLN A 560 7.23 -11.30 -13.87
CA GLN A 560 7.96 -10.91 -12.66
C GLN A 560 7.58 -11.77 -11.44
N TYR A 561 6.29 -12.07 -11.27
CA TYR A 561 5.73 -12.63 -10.03
C TYR A 561 5.23 -14.07 -10.13
N TRP A 562 5.25 -14.70 -11.30
CA TRP A 562 4.96 -16.13 -11.42
C TRP A 562 6.12 -16.96 -10.86
N LYS A 563 5.84 -17.70 -9.79
CA LYS A 563 6.82 -18.53 -9.07
C LYS A 563 6.38 -19.99 -8.91
N MET A 564 5.26 -20.37 -9.51
CA MET A 564 4.73 -21.74 -9.43
C MET A 564 5.42 -22.67 -10.43
N PRO A 565 5.56 -23.97 -10.11
CA PRO A 565 6.10 -24.95 -11.03
C PRO A 565 5.12 -25.21 -12.18
N GLY A 566 5.52 -24.83 -13.40
CA GLY A 566 4.67 -24.89 -14.60
C GLY A 566 4.57 -23.52 -15.28
N ARG A 567 4.15 -23.50 -16.54
CA ARG A 567 4.02 -22.26 -17.31
C ARG A 567 2.66 -21.61 -17.05
N PRO A 568 2.58 -20.28 -16.92
CA PRO A 568 1.31 -19.57 -16.84
C PRO A 568 0.57 -19.66 -18.16
N LEU A 569 -0.75 -19.90 -18.10
CA LEU A 569 -1.63 -19.94 -19.27
C LEU A 569 -2.48 -18.67 -19.33
N PHE A 570 -2.10 -17.75 -20.20
CA PHE A 570 -2.81 -16.50 -20.43
C PHE A 570 -3.84 -16.65 -21.57
N LEU A 571 -5.11 -16.43 -21.26
CA LEU A 571 -6.20 -16.46 -22.23
C LEU A 571 -6.48 -15.05 -22.76
N ALA A 572 -6.16 -14.83 -24.04
CA ALA A 572 -6.43 -13.56 -24.71
C ALA A 572 -7.75 -13.67 -25.49
N LEU A 573 -8.80 -13.04 -24.96
CA LEU A 573 -10.10 -12.96 -25.61
C LEU A 573 -10.14 -11.78 -26.59
N ILE A 574 -10.45 -12.07 -27.85
CA ILE A 574 -10.50 -11.08 -28.93
C ILE A 574 -11.97 -10.90 -29.34
N ARG A 575 -12.43 -9.65 -29.29
CA ARG A 575 -13.80 -9.28 -29.67
C ARG A 575 -13.84 -8.51 -30.98
N GLU A 576 -14.98 -8.57 -31.65
CA GLU A 576 -15.20 -7.90 -32.94
C GLU A 576 -15.09 -6.38 -32.80
N ASP A 577 -15.53 -5.82 -31.67
CA ASP A 577 -15.49 -4.38 -31.40
C ASP A 577 -14.07 -3.86 -31.17
N ASN A 578 -13.13 -4.71 -30.73
CA ASN A 578 -11.72 -4.31 -30.65
C ASN A 578 -11.14 -4.08 -32.06
N ILE A 579 -11.60 -4.85 -33.05
CA ILE A 579 -11.06 -4.87 -34.41
C ILE A 579 -11.70 -3.84 -35.34
N LYS A 580 -12.83 -3.23 -34.96
CA LYS A 580 -13.52 -2.20 -35.76
C LYS A 580 -12.85 -0.80 -35.63
N GLY A 581 -12.60 -0.16 -36.77
CA GLY A 581 -12.21 1.26 -36.88
C GLY A 581 -10.72 1.51 -37.15
N SER A 582 -10.29 2.76 -36.95
CA SER A 582 -8.95 3.29 -37.30
C SER A 582 -7.77 2.70 -36.51
N ARG A 583 -8.02 2.01 -35.39
CA ARG A 583 -7.00 1.43 -34.48
C ARG A 583 -6.81 -0.08 -34.65
N PHE A 584 -7.17 -0.64 -35.81
CA PHE A 584 -6.97 -2.07 -36.11
C PHE A 584 -5.49 -2.49 -36.20
N ASN A 585 -4.65 -1.65 -36.82
CA ASN A 585 -3.22 -1.94 -36.99
C ASN A 585 -2.49 -2.19 -35.64
N PRO A 586 -2.66 -1.36 -34.59
CA PRO A 586 -2.09 -1.64 -33.27
C PRO A 586 -2.43 -3.03 -32.69
N ILE A 587 -3.66 -3.52 -32.87
CA ILE A 587 -4.04 -4.87 -32.42
C ILE A 587 -3.33 -5.93 -33.26
N LEU A 588 -3.31 -5.76 -34.58
CA LEU A 588 -2.59 -6.67 -35.46
C LEU A 588 -1.11 -6.74 -35.09
N ASP A 589 -0.47 -5.61 -34.79
CA ASP A 589 0.93 -5.55 -34.36
C ASP A 589 1.14 -6.31 -33.04
N MET A 590 0.22 -6.16 -32.08
CA MET A 590 0.23 -6.93 -30.83
C MET A 590 0.07 -8.44 -31.09
N LEU A 591 -0.89 -8.85 -31.91
CA LEU A 591 -1.14 -10.25 -32.26
C LEU A 591 0.03 -10.86 -33.06
N ALA A 592 0.66 -10.07 -33.93
CA ALA A 592 1.89 -10.46 -34.62
C ALA A 592 3.06 -10.61 -33.65
N SER A 593 3.15 -9.76 -32.62
CA SER A 593 4.17 -9.85 -31.57
C SER A 593 3.99 -11.13 -30.73
N PHE A 594 2.75 -11.51 -30.42
CA PHE A 594 2.43 -12.82 -29.83
C PHE A 594 2.97 -13.97 -30.68
N LYS A 595 2.70 -13.95 -31.99
CA LYS A 595 3.21 -14.98 -32.92
C LYS A 595 4.74 -15.01 -33.05
N LYS A 596 5.41 -13.86 -32.95
CA LYS A 596 6.87 -13.76 -32.94
C LYS A 596 7.50 -14.29 -31.65
N GLY A 597 6.72 -14.53 -30.60
CA GLY A 597 7.18 -15.09 -29.33
C GLY A 597 7.72 -14.07 -28.33
N ASN A 598 7.54 -12.76 -28.59
CA ASN A 598 7.96 -11.71 -27.66
C ASN A 598 7.02 -10.50 -27.75
N ILE A 599 6.50 -10.06 -26.61
CA ILE A 599 5.67 -8.87 -26.47
C ILE A 599 6.18 -8.03 -25.29
N GLY A 600 6.60 -6.79 -25.57
CA GLY A 600 7.09 -5.88 -24.52
C GLY A 600 8.29 -6.41 -23.72
N GLY A 601 9.12 -7.28 -24.29
CA GLY A 601 10.23 -7.93 -23.58
C GLY A 601 9.84 -9.18 -22.78
N VAL A 602 8.58 -9.63 -22.88
CA VAL A 602 8.07 -10.86 -22.29
C VAL A 602 8.06 -11.97 -23.32
N LYS A 603 8.73 -13.10 -23.03
CA LYS A 603 8.70 -14.28 -23.88
C LYS A 603 7.34 -14.97 -23.79
N VAL A 604 6.75 -15.23 -24.94
CA VAL A 604 5.42 -15.86 -25.04
C VAL A 604 5.46 -17.03 -26.00
N HIS A 605 4.66 -18.05 -25.73
CA HIS A 605 4.46 -19.19 -26.62
C HIS A 605 2.97 -19.31 -26.92
N VAL A 606 2.61 -19.12 -28.19
CA VAL A 606 1.22 -19.17 -28.65
C VAL A 606 0.95 -20.51 -29.29
N ASP A 607 -0.08 -21.21 -28.84
CA ASP A 607 -0.55 -22.46 -29.43
C ASP A 607 -2.04 -22.69 -29.10
N ARG A 608 -2.61 -23.78 -29.59
CA ARG A 608 -3.94 -24.25 -29.24
C ARG A 608 -4.02 -24.60 -27.77
N LEU A 609 -5.16 -24.29 -27.15
CA LEU A 609 -5.37 -24.51 -25.74
C LEU A 609 -5.12 -25.97 -25.33
N GLN A 610 -5.59 -26.94 -26.14
CA GLN A 610 -5.40 -28.36 -25.87
C GLN A 610 -3.93 -28.78 -25.77
N THR A 611 -3.03 -28.13 -26.53
CA THR A 611 -1.59 -28.37 -26.48
C THR A 611 -0.95 -27.75 -25.24
N LEU A 612 -1.41 -26.56 -24.85
CA LEU A 612 -0.80 -25.78 -23.76
C LEU A 612 -1.08 -26.36 -22.36
N ILE A 613 -2.12 -27.19 -22.22
CA ILE A 613 -2.55 -27.76 -20.93
C ILE A 613 -1.46 -28.59 -20.26
N SER A 614 -0.70 -29.37 -21.02
CA SER A 614 0.30 -30.29 -20.45
C SER A 614 1.44 -29.58 -19.72
N GLY A 615 1.71 -28.30 -20.07
CA GLY A 615 2.74 -27.48 -19.44
C GLY A 615 2.23 -26.49 -18.39
N ALA A 616 0.91 -26.40 -18.19
CA ALA A 616 0.28 -25.39 -17.36
C ALA A 616 0.03 -25.87 -15.91
N VAL A 617 -0.10 -24.92 -14.99
CA VAL A 617 -0.41 -25.21 -13.58
C VAL A 617 -1.89 -25.58 -13.43
N VAL A 618 -2.16 -26.71 -12.78
CA VAL A 618 -3.52 -27.20 -12.50
C VAL A 618 -3.83 -27.06 -11.01
N GLU A 619 -4.90 -26.33 -10.69
CA GLU A 619 -5.45 -26.12 -9.36
C GLU A 619 -6.73 -26.95 -9.18
N GLN A 620 -6.83 -27.72 -8.10
CA GLN A 620 -8.00 -28.57 -7.83
C GLN A 620 -8.88 -27.91 -6.76
N LEU A 621 -10.13 -27.59 -7.11
CA LEU A 621 -11.09 -26.99 -6.18
C LEU A 621 -11.99 -28.06 -5.54
N ASP A 622 -11.38 -29.04 -4.88
CA ASP A 622 -12.10 -30.19 -4.32
C ASP A 622 -13.05 -29.83 -3.16
N PHE A 623 -12.87 -28.65 -2.54
CA PHE A 623 -13.77 -28.14 -1.50
C PHE A 623 -15.22 -27.95 -1.98
N LEU A 624 -15.43 -27.80 -3.29
CA LEU A 624 -16.76 -27.70 -3.89
C LEU A 624 -17.55 -29.02 -3.83
N ARG A 625 -16.88 -30.16 -3.66
CA ARG A 625 -17.57 -31.47 -3.56
C ARG A 625 -18.37 -31.63 -2.26
N VAL A 626 -18.04 -30.85 -1.22
CA VAL A 626 -18.63 -31.00 0.12
C VAL A 626 -20.08 -30.51 0.15
N ASN A 627 -20.44 -29.52 -0.68
CA ASN A 627 -21.78 -28.91 -0.72
C ASN A 627 -22.34 -28.84 -2.16
N GLU A 628 -22.14 -29.89 -2.96
CA GLU A 628 -22.50 -29.88 -4.39
C GLU A 628 -23.97 -29.49 -4.65
N ALA A 629 -24.89 -29.84 -3.76
CA ALA A 629 -26.31 -29.50 -3.86
C ALA A 629 -26.63 -27.99 -3.67
N GLU A 630 -25.75 -27.21 -3.03
CA GLU A 630 -25.93 -25.77 -2.79
C GLU A 630 -25.18 -24.90 -3.82
N ILE A 631 -24.45 -25.52 -4.77
CA ILE A 631 -23.62 -24.81 -5.75
C ILE A 631 -24.47 -24.35 -6.94
N PRO A 632 -24.46 -23.04 -7.29
CA PRO A 632 -25.16 -22.55 -8.47
C PRO A 632 -24.50 -23.06 -9.76
N GLU A 633 -25.28 -23.14 -10.83
CA GLU A 633 -24.73 -23.45 -12.15
C GLU A 633 -23.80 -22.32 -12.61
N PHE A 634 -22.53 -22.67 -12.84
CA PHE A 634 -21.53 -21.75 -13.37
C PHE A 634 -21.72 -21.54 -14.87
N LYS A 635 -21.58 -20.29 -15.32
CA LYS A 635 -21.79 -19.92 -16.71
C LYS A 635 -20.48 -19.94 -17.50
N SER A 636 -20.42 -20.75 -18.55
CA SER A 636 -19.32 -20.68 -19.53
C SER A 636 -19.48 -19.48 -20.45
N PHE A 637 -18.36 -18.97 -20.96
CA PHE A 637 -18.35 -18.01 -22.06
C PHE A 637 -18.77 -18.73 -23.35
N GLU A 638 -19.87 -18.29 -23.93
CA GLU A 638 -20.45 -18.88 -25.14
C GLU A 638 -19.98 -18.16 -26.39
N GLU A 639 -19.97 -18.88 -27.51
CA GLU A 639 -19.67 -18.30 -28.82
C GLU A 639 -20.79 -17.35 -29.27
N LEU A 640 -20.42 -16.17 -29.75
CA LEU A 640 -21.37 -15.16 -30.21
C LEU A 640 -22.03 -15.60 -31.53
N GLU A 641 -23.30 -15.97 -31.47
CA GLU A 641 -24.13 -16.22 -32.66
C GLU A 641 -24.68 -14.92 -33.23
N LEU A 642 -24.25 -14.56 -34.45
CA LEU A 642 -24.84 -13.45 -35.21
C LEU A 642 -26.06 -13.94 -36.01
N PRO A 643 -27.08 -13.08 -36.27
CA PRO A 643 -28.23 -13.45 -37.08
C PRO A 643 -27.80 -13.95 -38.47
N LYS A 644 -28.27 -15.15 -38.86
CA LYS A 644 -27.92 -15.89 -40.10
C LYS A 644 -28.12 -15.11 -41.42
N HIS A 645 -28.64 -13.89 -41.37
CA HIS A 645 -28.95 -13.04 -42.54
C HIS A 645 -28.19 -11.71 -42.60
N SER A 646 -27.19 -11.47 -41.76
CA SER A 646 -26.33 -10.28 -41.91
C SER A 646 -25.41 -10.43 -43.13
N LYS A 647 -25.93 -10.16 -44.32
CA LYS A 647 -25.12 -10.08 -45.55
C LYS A 647 -24.05 -9.02 -45.36
N VAL A 648 -22.81 -9.44 -45.60
CA VAL A 648 -21.62 -8.61 -45.62
C VAL A 648 -21.86 -7.39 -46.52
N LYS A 649 -21.98 -6.19 -45.93
CA LYS A 649 -21.37 -5.03 -46.58
C LYS A 649 -19.89 -5.07 -46.19
N ARG A 650 -19.01 -5.25 -47.17
CA ARG A 650 -17.60 -4.90 -47.07
C ARG A 650 -17.53 -3.39 -46.85
N GLN A 651 -17.84 -2.91 -45.65
CA GLN A 651 -17.42 -1.60 -45.21
C GLN A 651 -16.13 -1.81 -44.43
N THR A 652 -15.04 -1.86 -45.21
CA THR A 652 -13.84 -1.12 -44.84
C THR A 652 -14.28 0.18 -44.19
N SER A 653 -13.84 0.41 -42.94
CA SER A 653 -14.19 1.56 -42.10
C SER A 653 -15.71 1.82 -41.97
N THR A 654 -16.33 1.39 -40.86
CA THR A 654 -17.23 2.35 -40.20
C THR A 654 -16.34 3.57 -39.93
N PRO A 655 -16.66 4.76 -40.46
CA PRO A 655 -15.93 5.97 -40.13
C PRO A 655 -15.86 6.08 -38.60
N ASN A 656 -14.79 6.66 -38.05
CA ASN A 656 -14.94 7.30 -36.74
C ASN A 656 -16.24 8.11 -36.80
N ALA A 657 -17.09 8.02 -35.76
CA ALA A 657 -18.35 8.77 -35.70
C ALA A 657 -18.12 10.17 -36.26
N SER A 658 -18.89 10.57 -37.29
CA SER A 658 -18.72 11.89 -37.91
C SER A 658 -18.80 12.95 -36.80
N ASP A 659 -18.14 14.11 -36.96
CA ASP A 659 -18.22 15.18 -35.96
C ASP A 659 -19.68 15.56 -35.62
N LEU A 660 -20.60 15.29 -36.55
CA LEU A 660 -22.06 15.41 -36.41
C LEU A 660 -22.69 14.41 -35.42
N GLU A 661 -22.20 13.18 -35.28
CA GLU A 661 -22.71 12.20 -34.29
C GLU A 661 -22.21 12.47 -32.87
N GLN A 662 -21.13 13.25 -32.71
CA GLN A 662 -20.56 13.60 -31.40
C GLN A 662 -21.21 14.83 -30.76
N GLN A 663 -21.76 15.72 -31.58
CA GLN A 663 -22.45 16.93 -31.14
C GLN A 663 -23.93 16.61 -30.87
N PRO A 664 -24.48 17.04 -29.72
CA PRO A 664 -25.91 16.93 -29.48
C PRO A 664 -26.67 17.81 -30.48
N GLU A 665 -27.79 17.31 -30.98
CA GLU A 665 -28.72 18.09 -31.82
C GLU A 665 -29.57 19.07 -30.98
N ILE A 666 -29.44 19.00 -29.66
CA ILE A 666 -30.27 19.72 -28.69
C ILE A 666 -29.41 20.61 -27.80
N ASN A 667 -29.98 21.72 -27.34
CA ASN A 667 -29.39 22.56 -26.32
C ASN A 667 -30.02 22.25 -24.95
N ILE A 668 -29.22 21.81 -23.98
CA ILE A 668 -29.69 21.43 -22.64
C ILE A 668 -30.49 22.56 -21.97
N GLU A 669 -30.06 23.82 -22.12
CA GLU A 669 -30.71 24.98 -21.49
C GLU A 669 -32.13 25.21 -22.02
N GLU A 670 -32.35 24.97 -23.31
CA GLU A 670 -33.67 25.09 -23.94
C GLU A 670 -34.61 23.97 -23.48
N TRP A 671 -34.07 22.75 -23.34
CA TRP A 671 -34.87 21.54 -23.05
C TRP A 671 -35.15 21.32 -21.56
N LEU A 672 -34.40 21.97 -20.66
CA LEU A 672 -34.62 21.95 -19.21
C LEU A 672 -36.04 22.39 -18.82
N HIS A 673 -36.63 23.34 -19.55
CA HIS A 673 -37.93 23.92 -19.25
C HIS A 673 -39.12 23.21 -19.93
N LYS A 674 -38.87 22.27 -20.87
CA LYS A 674 -39.93 21.54 -21.59
C LYS A 674 -40.63 20.49 -20.73
N SER A 675 -41.84 20.10 -21.11
CA SER A 675 -42.61 19.10 -20.36
C SER A 675 -41.98 17.70 -20.47
N THR A 676 -42.18 16.84 -19.46
CA THR A 676 -41.67 15.46 -19.45
C THR A 676 -42.13 14.68 -20.69
N PHE A 677 -43.36 14.92 -21.15
CA PHE A 677 -43.91 14.30 -22.36
C PHE A 677 -43.14 14.69 -23.63
N GLU A 678 -42.85 15.97 -23.84
CA GLU A 678 -42.08 16.45 -25.01
C GLU A 678 -40.65 15.91 -25.00
N ILE A 679 -40.02 15.86 -23.82
CA ILE A 679 -38.68 15.31 -23.64
C ILE A 679 -38.67 13.81 -23.98
N LEU A 680 -39.66 13.05 -23.53
CA LEU A 680 -39.81 11.63 -23.86
C LEU A 680 -40.07 11.38 -25.34
N GLN A 681 -40.92 12.20 -25.97
CA GLN A 681 -41.17 12.10 -27.40
C GLN A 681 -39.87 12.31 -28.18
N LYS A 682 -39.13 13.39 -27.88
CA LYS A 682 -37.83 13.63 -28.52
C LYS A 682 -36.80 12.55 -28.20
N PHE A 683 -36.77 12.01 -26.98
CA PHE A 683 -35.85 10.94 -26.59
C PHE A 683 -36.07 9.68 -27.44
N ASN A 684 -37.33 9.31 -27.68
CA ASN A 684 -37.71 8.15 -28.47
C ASN A 684 -37.49 8.37 -29.98
N ASP A 685 -37.70 9.59 -30.47
CA ASP A 685 -37.58 9.92 -31.90
C ASP A 685 -36.13 10.20 -32.33
N CYS A 686 -35.21 10.40 -31.38
CA CYS A 686 -33.84 10.78 -31.67
C CYS A 686 -32.93 9.57 -31.88
N ASP A 687 -32.22 9.53 -33.02
CA ASP A 687 -31.19 8.51 -33.30
C ASP A 687 -29.80 8.89 -32.77
N CYS A 688 -29.59 10.16 -32.44
CA CYS A 688 -28.32 10.68 -31.93
C CYS A 688 -28.14 10.32 -30.45
N LEU A 689 -27.14 9.47 -30.16
CA LEU A 689 -26.84 9.01 -28.81
C LEU A 689 -26.45 10.16 -27.86
N ALA A 690 -25.82 11.23 -28.36
CA ALA A 690 -25.47 12.39 -27.55
C ALA A 690 -26.72 13.13 -27.06
N SER A 691 -27.69 13.37 -27.95
CA SER A 691 -28.98 13.95 -27.60
C SER A 691 -29.79 13.03 -26.67
N GLN A 692 -29.82 11.71 -26.93
CA GLN A 692 -30.49 10.75 -26.06
C GLN A 692 -29.93 10.79 -24.63
N ALA A 693 -28.60 10.78 -24.46
CA ALA A 693 -27.98 10.82 -23.13
C ALA A 693 -28.28 12.14 -22.40
N GLN A 694 -28.32 13.27 -23.10
CA GLN A 694 -28.68 14.57 -22.52
C GLN A 694 -30.16 14.62 -22.09
N LEU A 695 -31.07 14.15 -22.94
CA LEU A 695 -32.50 14.07 -22.58
C LEU A 695 -32.72 13.12 -21.42
N ALA A 696 -32.03 11.98 -21.38
CA ALA A 696 -32.07 11.06 -20.25
C ALA A 696 -31.55 11.70 -18.96
N SER A 697 -30.50 12.54 -19.02
CA SER A 697 -30.04 13.34 -17.87
C SER A 697 -31.13 14.27 -17.36
N ILE A 698 -31.83 14.99 -18.27
CA ILE A 698 -32.94 15.88 -17.89
C ILE A 698 -34.09 15.08 -17.27
N LEU A 699 -34.49 13.95 -17.87
CA LEU A 699 -35.54 13.07 -17.34
C LEU A 699 -35.18 12.54 -15.96
N LEU A 700 -33.94 12.07 -15.77
CA LEU A 700 -33.46 11.55 -14.50
C LEU A 700 -33.55 12.61 -13.39
N ARG A 701 -33.23 13.87 -13.70
CA ARG A 701 -33.33 14.99 -12.76
C ARG A 701 -34.78 15.37 -12.42
N LYS A 702 -35.71 15.23 -13.37
CA LYS A 702 -37.13 15.59 -13.19
C LYS A 702 -37.94 14.51 -12.48
N GLU A 703 -37.80 13.28 -12.92
CA GLU A 703 -38.69 12.17 -12.56
C GLU A 703 -38.00 11.09 -11.68
N GLY A 704 -36.68 11.11 -11.61
CA GLY A 704 -35.89 10.15 -10.83
C GLY A 704 -35.49 8.87 -11.61
N PRO A 705 -34.71 7.98 -10.98
CA PRO A 705 -34.12 6.80 -11.62
C PRO A 705 -35.10 5.65 -11.90
N ASP A 706 -36.22 5.60 -11.18
CA ASP A 706 -37.23 4.55 -11.32
C ASP A 706 -38.36 4.95 -12.30
N PHE A 707 -38.15 6.01 -13.07
CA PHE A 707 -39.09 6.45 -14.08
C PHE A 707 -39.19 5.44 -15.23
N PHE A 708 -40.42 5.10 -15.64
CA PHE A 708 -40.70 4.11 -16.68
C PHE A 708 -40.98 4.78 -18.04
N SER A 709 -40.21 4.40 -19.05
CA SER A 709 -40.46 4.74 -20.47
C SER A 709 -40.90 3.48 -21.21
N ARG A 710 -42.09 3.49 -21.85
CA ARG A 710 -42.60 2.35 -22.65
C ARG A 710 -42.48 0.96 -21.97
N ASN A 711 -42.78 0.86 -20.68
CA ASN A 711 -42.68 -0.36 -19.85
C ASN A 711 -41.23 -0.86 -19.57
N GLU A 712 -40.20 -0.10 -19.92
CA GLU A 712 -38.81 -0.34 -19.51
C GLU A 712 -38.36 0.75 -18.51
N ASN A 713 -37.39 0.43 -17.65
CA ASN A 713 -36.83 1.39 -16.70
C ASN A 713 -35.84 2.32 -17.43
N LEU A 714 -35.88 3.64 -17.17
CA LEU A 714 -34.92 4.62 -17.70
C LEU A 714 -33.45 4.19 -17.48
N LYS A 715 -33.16 3.46 -16.39
CA LYS A 715 -31.86 2.87 -16.11
C LYS A 715 -31.42 1.83 -17.15
N ASP A 716 -32.34 1.01 -17.65
CA ASP A 716 -32.05 0.00 -18.68
C ASP A 716 -31.79 0.67 -20.04
N ASP A 717 -32.54 1.73 -20.34
CA ASP A 717 -32.30 2.57 -21.52
C ASP A 717 -30.93 3.28 -21.44
N LEU A 718 -30.57 3.82 -20.28
CA LEU A 718 -29.24 4.40 -20.04
C LEU A 718 -28.12 3.35 -20.18
N GLU A 719 -28.33 2.12 -19.69
CA GLU A 719 -27.37 1.02 -19.85
C GLU A 719 -27.22 0.62 -21.34
N ARG A 720 -28.31 0.66 -22.11
CA ARG A 720 -28.31 0.44 -23.56
C ARG A 720 -27.58 1.56 -24.30
N ILE A 721 -27.80 2.83 -23.94
CA ILE A 721 -27.08 3.99 -24.48
C ILE A 721 -25.59 3.87 -24.16
N TYR A 722 -25.25 3.54 -22.91
CA TYR A 722 -23.88 3.34 -22.45
C TYR A 722 -23.13 2.30 -23.29
N ARG A 723 -23.71 1.11 -23.50
CA ARG A 723 -23.11 0.04 -24.32
C ARG A 723 -22.96 0.45 -25.79
N ARG A 724 -23.99 1.06 -26.38
CA ARG A 724 -23.97 1.52 -27.78
C ARG A 724 -22.94 2.62 -28.00
N ALA A 725 -22.91 3.63 -27.14
CA ALA A 725 -21.94 4.73 -27.20
C ALA A 725 -20.51 4.21 -27.05
N GLY A 726 -20.31 3.20 -26.20
CA GLY A 726 -19.04 2.51 -26.02
C GLY A 726 -18.53 1.81 -27.29
N SER A 727 -19.39 0.99 -27.90
CA SER A 727 -19.07 0.30 -29.16
C SER A 727 -18.77 1.27 -30.33
N ARG A 728 -19.37 2.47 -30.31
CA ARG A 728 -19.15 3.54 -31.29
C ARG A 728 -18.04 4.51 -30.90
N LYS A 729 -17.39 4.34 -29.74
CA LYS A 729 -16.29 5.19 -29.23
C LYS A 729 -16.71 6.67 -29.05
N LEU A 730 -17.96 6.91 -28.68
CA LEU A 730 -18.49 8.25 -28.36
C LEU A 730 -18.17 8.62 -26.90
N TRP A 731 -16.90 8.91 -26.61
CA TRP A 731 -16.37 8.98 -25.23
C TRP A 731 -17.09 9.97 -24.31
N SER A 732 -17.49 11.14 -24.82
CA SER A 732 -18.25 12.13 -24.03
C SER A 732 -19.62 11.59 -23.59
N VAL A 733 -20.30 10.86 -24.50
CA VAL A 733 -21.61 10.25 -24.24
C VAL A 733 -21.48 9.07 -23.29
N VAL A 734 -20.44 8.24 -23.44
CA VAL A 734 -20.15 7.12 -22.54
C VAL A 734 -19.86 7.61 -21.12
N ARG A 735 -19.05 8.68 -20.98
CA ARG A 735 -18.77 9.33 -19.68
C ARG A 735 -20.04 9.85 -19.03
N LEU A 736 -20.91 10.50 -19.82
CA LEU A 736 -22.18 11.01 -19.32
C LEU A 736 -23.08 9.86 -18.83
N ALA A 737 -23.31 8.84 -19.67
CA ALA A 737 -24.15 7.70 -19.31
C ALA A 737 -23.60 6.91 -18.10
N ALA A 738 -22.29 6.69 -18.03
CA ALA A 738 -21.64 6.04 -16.89
C ALA A 738 -21.81 6.85 -15.59
N SER A 739 -21.80 8.18 -15.68
CA SER A 739 -22.04 9.06 -14.55
C SER A 739 -23.47 8.97 -14.04
N LEU A 740 -24.45 9.07 -14.95
CA LEU A 740 -25.88 8.97 -14.63
C LEU A 740 -26.24 7.61 -14.00
N LEU A 741 -25.57 6.54 -14.43
CA LEU A 741 -25.71 5.19 -13.88
C LEU A 741 -24.95 4.99 -12.55
N THR A 742 -24.15 5.96 -12.12
CA THR A 742 -23.27 5.89 -10.95
C THR A 742 -22.30 4.70 -10.97
N LYS A 743 -21.76 4.38 -12.16
CA LYS A 743 -20.83 3.25 -12.34
C LYS A 743 -19.49 3.50 -11.62
N LEU A 744 -19.00 2.48 -10.92
CA LEU A 744 -17.72 2.50 -10.22
C LEU A 744 -16.78 1.47 -10.86
N VAL A 745 -15.52 1.84 -11.02
CA VAL A 745 -14.47 0.94 -11.49
C VAL A 745 -13.78 0.19 -10.34
N ASP A 746 -13.63 -1.13 -10.48
CA ASP A 746 -13.09 -2.01 -9.42
C ASP A 746 -11.63 -1.68 -9.02
N SER A 747 -10.83 -1.21 -9.98
CA SER A 747 -9.41 -0.91 -9.78
C SER A 747 -9.15 0.40 -9.03
N LEU A 748 -10.19 1.19 -8.73
CA LEU A 748 -10.06 2.50 -8.10
C LEU A 748 -9.42 2.45 -6.71
N ALA A 749 -9.93 1.58 -5.83
CA ALA A 749 -9.40 1.43 -4.48
C ALA A 749 -7.93 0.95 -4.48
N PRO A 750 -7.54 -0.07 -5.28
CA PRO A 750 -6.14 -0.40 -5.51
C PRO A 750 -5.28 0.77 -6.00
N SER A 751 -5.75 1.55 -6.97
CA SER A 751 -4.99 2.68 -7.52
C SER A 751 -4.77 3.80 -6.49
N ILE A 752 -5.79 4.13 -5.68
CA ILE A 752 -5.65 5.05 -4.55
C ILE A 752 -4.64 4.51 -3.54
N THR A 753 -4.70 3.22 -3.22
CA THR A 753 -3.76 2.60 -2.29
C THR A 753 -2.33 2.71 -2.80
N SER A 754 -2.09 2.52 -4.11
CA SER A 754 -0.76 2.69 -4.71
C SER A 754 -0.24 4.12 -4.50
N VAL A 755 -1.09 5.14 -4.70
CA VAL A 755 -0.71 6.54 -4.44
C VAL A 755 -0.32 6.77 -2.98
N LEU A 756 -1.12 6.25 -2.04
CA LEU A 756 -0.89 6.40 -0.60
C LEU A 756 0.41 5.73 -0.14
N VAL A 757 0.69 4.53 -0.65
CA VAL A 757 1.88 3.74 -0.35
C VAL A 757 3.17 4.41 -0.82
N HIS A 758 3.14 5.17 -1.91
CA HIS A 758 4.27 6.00 -2.36
C HIS A 758 4.42 7.29 -1.52
N GLY A 759 3.75 7.37 -0.37
CA GLY A 759 3.82 8.50 0.55
C GLY A 759 3.18 9.78 0.00
N LYS A 760 2.18 9.65 -0.87
CA LYS A 760 1.42 10.78 -1.43
C LYS A 760 0.00 10.78 -0.88
N GLN A 761 -0.71 11.90 -0.99
CA GLN A 761 -2.15 11.96 -0.78
C GLN A 761 -2.86 12.19 -2.10
N VAL A 762 -4.13 11.78 -2.20
CA VAL A 762 -4.98 12.09 -3.36
C VAL A 762 -6.20 12.89 -2.92
N THR A 763 -6.59 13.90 -3.68
CA THR A 763 -7.86 14.62 -3.45
C THR A 763 -8.83 14.41 -4.60
N LEU A 764 -10.11 14.24 -4.25
CA LEU A 764 -11.21 14.11 -5.19
C LEU A 764 -12.16 15.29 -5.02
N GLY A 765 -12.52 15.92 -6.14
CA GLY A 765 -13.30 17.15 -6.16
C GLY A 765 -12.97 18.03 -7.36
N LEU A 766 -13.87 18.94 -7.70
CA LEU A 766 -13.72 19.82 -8.86
C LEU A 766 -12.80 21.00 -8.55
N PHE A 767 -12.03 21.45 -9.56
CA PHE A 767 -11.23 22.68 -9.46
C PHE A 767 -12.11 23.88 -9.06
N GLY A 768 -11.66 24.68 -8.09
CA GLY A 768 -12.40 25.83 -7.58
C GLY A 768 -13.51 25.51 -6.55
N HIS A 769 -13.77 24.23 -6.28
CA HIS A 769 -14.79 23.77 -5.33
C HIS A 769 -14.18 22.98 -4.17
N GLU A 770 -15.04 22.52 -3.25
CA GLU A 770 -14.64 21.69 -2.13
C GLU A 770 -14.09 20.33 -2.63
N GLU A 771 -12.97 19.91 -2.06
CA GLU A 771 -12.33 18.62 -2.35
C GLU A 771 -12.18 17.81 -1.06
N ILE A 772 -12.27 16.49 -1.17
CA ILE A 772 -12.00 15.57 -0.05
C ILE A 772 -10.58 15.03 -0.20
N VAL A 773 -9.81 15.12 0.88
CA VAL A 773 -8.47 14.54 0.98
C VAL A 773 -8.59 13.07 1.42
N ILE A 774 -8.15 12.17 0.55
CA ILE A 774 -8.01 10.76 0.89
C ILE A 774 -6.57 10.54 1.35
N SER A 775 -6.45 10.18 2.62
CA SER A 775 -5.16 9.97 3.28
C SER A 775 -4.97 8.58 3.88
N ASN A 776 -6.02 7.76 3.83
CA ASN A 776 -6.03 6.36 4.22
C ASN A 776 -6.80 5.55 3.17
N PRO A 777 -6.52 4.25 2.99
CA PRO A 777 -7.28 3.39 2.10
C PRO A 777 -8.76 3.36 2.52
N LEU A 778 -9.67 3.54 1.55
CA LEU A 778 -11.11 3.57 1.78
C LEU A 778 -11.80 2.35 1.12
N SER A 779 -13.02 2.04 1.57
CA SER A 779 -13.85 1.03 0.91
C SER A 779 -14.37 1.55 -0.44
N PRO A 780 -14.62 0.69 -1.44
CA PRO A 780 -15.15 1.12 -2.74
C PRO A 780 -16.45 1.92 -2.64
N GLY A 781 -17.35 1.56 -1.72
CA GLY A 781 -18.61 2.29 -1.48
C GLY A 781 -18.37 3.73 -1.02
N VAL A 782 -17.48 3.93 -0.05
CA VAL A 782 -17.13 5.28 0.44
C VAL A 782 -16.49 6.11 -0.67
N ILE A 783 -15.63 5.51 -1.50
CA ILE A 783 -15.02 6.23 -2.64
C ILE A 783 -16.09 6.63 -3.66
N LYS A 784 -17.05 5.75 -3.95
CA LYS A 784 -18.20 6.06 -4.82
C LYS A 784 -18.96 7.27 -4.30
N ASP A 785 -19.31 7.27 -3.02
CA ASP A 785 -20.07 8.36 -2.39
C ASP A 785 -19.29 9.69 -2.46
N ILE A 786 -17.99 9.68 -2.20
CA ILE A 786 -17.12 10.87 -2.32
C ILE A 786 -17.12 11.42 -3.75
N ILE A 787 -16.89 10.56 -4.76
CA ILE A 787 -16.78 10.99 -6.16
C ILE A 787 -18.07 11.63 -6.64
N TYR A 788 -19.19 10.94 -6.45
CA TYR A 788 -20.48 11.42 -6.95
C TYR A 788 -21.03 12.59 -6.12
N SER A 789 -20.76 12.67 -4.82
CA SER A 789 -21.19 13.82 -4.00
C SER A 789 -20.38 15.09 -4.28
N LYS A 790 -19.08 14.98 -4.58
CA LYS A 790 -18.20 16.15 -4.76
C LYS A 790 -18.02 16.58 -6.22
N CYS A 791 -18.14 15.67 -7.19
CA CYS A 791 -17.90 16.00 -8.60
C CYS A 791 -19.20 16.28 -9.37
N SER A 792 -20.24 15.46 -9.18
CA SER A 792 -21.47 15.53 -9.99
C SER A 792 -22.27 16.83 -9.85
N PRO A 793 -22.34 17.53 -8.69
CA PRO A 793 -23.11 18.78 -8.58
C PRO A 793 -22.65 19.90 -9.52
N HIS A 794 -21.38 19.86 -9.93
CA HIS A 794 -20.76 20.93 -10.71
C HIS A 794 -20.31 20.47 -12.10
N GLY A 795 -20.31 19.15 -12.36
CA GLY A 795 -20.01 18.58 -13.67
C GLY A 795 -20.35 17.10 -13.75
N GLU A 796 -21.38 16.74 -14.51
CA GLU A 796 -21.85 15.35 -14.61
C GLU A 796 -20.76 14.40 -15.10
N ARG A 797 -19.89 14.84 -16.03
CA ARG A 797 -18.82 14.00 -16.60
C ARG A 797 -17.55 13.95 -15.74
N GLU A 798 -17.38 14.88 -14.79
CA GLU A 798 -16.17 14.99 -13.96
C GLU A 798 -15.99 13.77 -13.05
N ALA A 799 -17.08 13.24 -12.50
CA ALA A 799 -17.05 12.03 -11.66
C ALA A 799 -16.40 10.84 -12.36
N VAL A 800 -16.63 10.69 -13.67
CA VAL A 800 -16.09 9.58 -14.46
C VAL A 800 -14.66 9.88 -14.91
N LEU A 801 -14.37 11.11 -15.35
CA LEU A 801 -13.01 11.53 -15.71
C LEU A 801 -12.04 11.40 -14.53
N GLN A 802 -12.45 11.76 -13.31
CA GLN A 802 -11.60 11.61 -12.13
C GLN A 802 -11.33 10.14 -11.80
N GLN A 803 -12.28 9.23 -12.04
CA GLN A 803 -12.03 7.78 -11.90
C GLN A 803 -10.96 7.30 -12.89
N GLU A 804 -11.02 7.73 -14.16
CA GLU A 804 -9.98 7.43 -15.17
C GLU A 804 -8.62 7.94 -14.72
N LEU A 805 -8.55 9.21 -14.29
CA LEU A 805 -7.30 9.83 -13.87
C LEU A 805 -6.71 9.16 -12.63
N VAL A 806 -7.51 8.77 -11.65
CA VAL A 806 -7.00 8.05 -10.47
C VAL A 806 -6.40 6.70 -10.87
N ILE A 807 -7.02 5.98 -11.81
CA ILE A 807 -6.45 4.73 -12.34
C ILE A 807 -5.12 5.00 -13.02
N HIS A 808 -5.08 5.98 -13.92
CA HIS A 808 -3.86 6.33 -14.65
C HIS A 808 -2.76 6.81 -13.71
N ILE A 809 -3.06 7.68 -12.74
CA ILE A 809 -2.10 8.14 -11.73
C ILE A 809 -1.56 6.96 -10.92
N GLY A 810 -2.44 6.06 -10.45
CA GLY A 810 -2.03 4.86 -9.71
C GLY A 810 -1.12 3.95 -10.54
N TRP A 811 -1.36 3.86 -11.85
CA TRP A 811 -0.49 3.14 -12.77
C TRP A 811 0.86 3.86 -12.99
N ILE A 812 0.85 5.16 -13.30
CA ILE A 812 2.06 5.94 -13.59
C ILE A 812 2.95 5.98 -12.34
N ILE A 813 2.41 6.21 -11.14
CA ILE A 813 3.24 6.32 -9.93
C ILE A 813 3.93 4.99 -9.58
N SER A 814 3.31 3.86 -9.94
CA SER A 814 3.89 2.53 -9.70
C SER A 814 5.01 2.19 -10.69
N ASN A 815 4.99 2.76 -11.91
CA ASN A 815 5.97 2.47 -12.96
C ASN A 815 7.04 3.55 -13.12
N ASN A 816 6.67 4.81 -12.87
CA ASN A 816 7.47 6.02 -13.05
C ASN A 816 7.29 6.98 -11.86
N PRO A 817 7.65 6.57 -10.62
CA PRO A 817 7.46 7.38 -9.42
C PRO A 817 8.18 8.75 -9.48
N GLU A 818 9.25 8.86 -10.26
CA GLU A 818 10.02 10.09 -10.49
C GLU A 818 9.18 11.23 -11.09
N LEU A 819 8.14 10.91 -11.86
CA LEU A 819 7.23 11.92 -12.45
C LEU A 819 6.40 12.65 -11.39
N PHE A 820 6.29 12.07 -10.19
CA PHE A 820 5.60 12.68 -9.04
C PHE A 820 6.58 13.24 -8.00
N SER A 821 7.86 13.40 -8.37
CA SER A 821 8.85 14.06 -7.52
C SER A 821 8.42 15.49 -7.21
N GLY A 822 8.57 15.90 -5.96
CA GLY A 822 8.14 17.22 -5.50
C GLY A 822 6.62 17.40 -5.29
N MET A 823 5.78 16.45 -5.69
CA MET A 823 4.32 16.52 -5.51
C MET A 823 3.90 15.70 -4.30
N LEU A 824 3.47 16.32 -3.20
CA LEU A 824 3.04 15.56 -2.02
C LEU A 824 1.55 15.18 -2.06
N LYS A 825 0.70 16.13 -2.45
CA LYS A 825 -0.75 15.98 -2.55
C LYS A 825 -1.15 16.07 -4.02
N ILE A 826 -1.63 14.95 -4.56
CA ILE A 826 -2.10 14.81 -5.93
C ILE A 826 -3.56 15.24 -5.98
N ARG A 827 -3.80 16.47 -6.43
CA ARG A 827 -5.15 17.03 -6.50
C ARG A 827 -5.76 16.77 -7.87
N VAL A 828 -6.65 15.78 -7.98
CA VAL A 828 -7.12 15.29 -9.29
C VAL A 828 -7.85 16.39 -10.07
N GLY A 829 -8.69 17.19 -9.42
CA GLY A 829 -9.35 18.34 -10.08
C GLY A 829 -8.36 19.40 -10.59
N TRP A 830 -7.23 19.61 -9.90
CA TRP A 830 -6.19 20.55 -10.35
C TRP A 830 -5.33 19.95 -11.47
N ILE A 831 -5.16 18.64 -11.51
CA ILE A 831 -4.55 17.96 -12.66
C ILE A 831 -5.44 18.14 -13.90
N VAL A 832 -6.76 18.02 -13.78
CA VAL A 832 -7.69 18.33 -14.89
C VAL A 832 -7.49 19.77 -15.35
N GLN A 833 -7.29 20.72 -14.42
CA GLN A 833 -6.99 22.11 -14.77
C GLN A 833 -5.64 22.25 -15.51
N ALA A 834 -4.59 21.58 -15.05
CA ALA A 834 -3.29 21.53 -15.74
C ALA A 834 -3.41 20.95 -17.17
N MET A 835 -4.21 19.90 -17.34
CA MET A 835 -4.50 19.29 -18.65
C MET A 835 -5.27 20.25 -19.56
N LYS A 836 -6.23 21.02 -19.03
CA LYS A 836 -6.92 22.08 -19.78
C LYS A 836 -5.95 23.20 -20.20
N HIS A 837 -5.00 23.59 -19.34
CA HIS A 837 -3.94 24.54 -19.72
C HIS A 837 -3.06 23.98 -20.84
N GLU A 838 -2.61 22.74 -20.73
CA GLU A 838 -1.80 22.08 -21.74
C GLU A 838 -2.53 21.99 -23.11
N LEU A 839 -3.83 21.69 -23.11
CA LEU A 839 -4.63 21.72 -24.34
C LEU A 839 -4.74 23.12 -24.95
N LYS A 840 -4.86 24.17 -24.14
CA LYS A 840 -4.81 25.57 -24.62
C LYS A 840 -3.45 25.90 -25.23
N ILE A 841 -2.37 25.46 -24.60
CA ILE A 841 -1.00 25.66 -25.11
C ILE A 841 -0.83 24.99 -26.47
N ARG A 842 -1.33 23.77 -26.63
CA ARG A 842 -1.30 23.03 -27.91
C ARG A 842 -2.14 23.67 -29.00
N ALA A 843 -3.28 24.27 -28.63
CA ALA A 843 -4.20 24.88 -29.57
C ALA A 843 -3.69 26.23 -30.10
N GLY A 844 -2.87 26.96 -29.34
CA GLY A 844 -2.42 28.29 -29.71
C GLY A 844 -3.62 29.23 -29.91
N ASP A 845 -3.78 29.74 -31.13
CA ASP A 845 -4.90 30.62 -31.49
C ASP A 845 -6.21 29.86 -31.84
N MET A 846 -6.17 28.53 -31.93
CA MET A 846 -7.35 27.70 -32.21
C MET A 846 -8.15 27.40 -30.94
N ALA A 847 -9.41 26.99 -31.11
CA ALA A 847 -10.21 26.50 -29.99
C ALA A 847 -9.60 25.20 -29.42
N PRO A 848 -9.38 25.09 -28.10
CA PRO A 848 -8.82 23.89 -27.50
C PRO A 848 -9.79 22.71 -27.61
N GLN A 849 -9.24 21.51 -27.83
CA GLN A 849 -10.01 20.27 -27.83
C GLN A 849 -10.70 20.06 -26.47
N ASP A 850 -11.97 19.59 -26.49
CA ASP A 850 -12.66 19.21 -25.26
C ASP A 850 -12.10 17.90 -24.70
N ILE A 851 -11.56 17.95 -23.47
CA ILE A 851 -11.01 16.79 -22.75
C ILE A 851 -12.03 15.64 -22.64
N TYR A 852 -13.33 15.94 -22.55
CA TYR A 852 -14.36 14.91 -22.42
C TYR A 852 -14.61 14.13 -23.72
N GLN A 853 -14.18 14.65 -24.86
CA GLN A 853 -14.28 13.97 -26.16
C GLN A 853 -13.07 13.08 -26.45
N MET A 854 -11.96 13.27 -25.74
CA MET A 854 -10.73 12.49 -25.92
C MET A 854 -10.93 11.03 -25.52
N SER A 855 -10.28 10.11 -26.22
CA SER A 855 -10.27 8.71 -25.82
C SER A 855 -9.55 8.52 -24.48
N PRO A 856 -9.88 7.51 -23.67
CA PRO A 856 -9.16 7.21 -22.43
C PRO A 856 -7.63 7.12 -22.61
N SER A 857 -7.14 6.55 -23.72
CA SER A 857 -5.71 6.51 -24.04
C SER A 857 -5.11 7.89 -24.33
N ASP A 858 -5.84 8.76 -25.04
CA ASP A 858 -5.38 10.14 -25.27
C ASP A 858 -5.39 10.95 -23.95
N VAL A 859 -6.35 10.71 -23.04
CA VAL A 859 -6.37 11.31 -21.69
C VAL A 859 -5.16 10.85 -20.89
N LYS A 860 -4.82 9.56 -20.91
CA LYS A 860 -3.59 9.02 -20.28
C LYS A 860 -2.33 9.68 -20.86
N GLN A 861 -2.24 9.85 -22.17
CA GLN A 861 -1.09 10.48 -22.81
C GLN A 861 -0.99 11.96 -22.42
N LEU A 862 -2.09 12.70 -22.43
CA LEU A 862 -2.12 14.10 -21.99
C LEU A 862 -1.68 14.24 -20.53
N LEU A 863 -2.09 13.32 -19.65
CA LEU A 863 -1.63 13.29 -18.27
C LEU A 863 -0.11 13.09 -18.18
N LEU A 864 0.46 12.16 -18.95
CA LEU A 864 1.92 11.96 -19.01
C LEU A 864 2.65 13.23 -19.46
N ASP A 865 2.14 13.90 -20.50
CA ASP A 865 2.73 15.13 -21.03
C ASP A 865 2.68 16.30 -20.03
N VAL A 866 1.63 16.36 -19.20
CA VAL A 866 1.49 17.33 -18.11
C VAL A 866 2.47 17.03 -16.98
N LEU A 867 2.65 15.75 -16.62
CA LEU A 867 3.56 15.34 -15.55
C LEU A 867 5.04 15.52 -15.91
N GLN A 868 5.40 15.59 -17.21
CA GLN A 868 6.78 15.79 -17.63
C GLN A 868 7.31 17.18 -17.21
N PRO A 869 8.41 17.26 -16.43
CA PRO A 869 8.91 18.53 -15.89
C PRO A 869 9.47 19.50 -16.93
N GLN A 870 9.92 19.00 -18.09
CA GLN A 870 10.70 19.78 -19.05
C GLN A 870 10.25 19.49 -20.47
N GLN A 871 9.22 20.20 -20.93
CA GLN A 871 8.93 20.30 -22.36
C GLN A 871 9.62 21.53 -22.95
N THR A 872 10.49 21.31 -23.92
CA THR A 872 11.16 22.35 -24.69
C THR A 872 10.12 23.25 -25.38
N GLY A 873 10.23 24.57 -25.19
CA GLY A 873 9.34 25.55 -25.83
C GLY A 873 8.26 26.17 -24.93
N ARG A 874 8.04 25.68 -23.69
CA ARG A 874 7.09 26.34 -22.75
C ARG A 874 7.66 27.66 -22.22
N THR A 875 6.83 28.72 -22.25
CA THR A 875 7.07 30.00 -21.57
C THR A 875 7.11 29.80 -20.04
N TRP A 876 7.65 30.79 -19.30
CA TRP A 876 7.72 30.69 -17.84
C TRP A 876 6.33 30.73 -17.18
N LEU A 877 5.40 31.51 -17.73
CA LEU A 877 4.02 31.53 -17.28
C LEU A 877 3.39 30.12 -17.38
N ASN A 878 3.55 29.46 -18.54
CA ASN A 878 2.99 28.13 -18.77
C ASN A 878 3.58 27.10 -17.80
N ARG A 879 4.88 27.17 -17.52
CA ARG A 879 5.54 26.29 -16.53
C ARG A 879 4.96 26.50 -15.14
N ARG A 880 4.86 27.76 -14.69
CA ARG A 880 4.31 28.09 -13.38
C ARG A 880 2.84 27.69 -13.24
N GLN A 881 2.04 27.84 -14.30
CA GLN A 881 0.64 27.39 -14.33
C GLN A 881 0.50 25.87 -14.16
N ILE A 882 1.32 25.09 -14.89
CA ILE A 882 1.31 23.63 -14.80
C ILE A 882 1.85 23.17 -13.45
N ASP A 883 3.06 23.57 -13.06
CA ASP A 883 3.69 23.13 -11.81
C ASP A 883 2.92 23.60 -10.58
N GLY A 884 2.33 24.80 -10.64
CA GLY A 884 1.42 25.32 -9.62
C GLY A 884 0.16 24.48 -9.47
N SER A 885 -0.42 24.02 -10.58
CA SER A 885 -1.60 23.16 -10.57
C SER A 885 -1.28 21.75 -10.07
N LEU A 886 -0.07 21.27 -10.32
CA LEU A 886 0.42 19.98 -9.83
C LEU A 886 0.85 19.99 -8.36
N ASN A 887 0.88 21.15 -7.69
CA ASN A 887 1.53 21.33 -6.38
C ASN A 887 2.97 20.78 -6.38
N ARG A 888 3.71 20.99 -7.47
CA ARG A 888 5.09 20.50 -7.60
C ARG A 888 6.06 21.46 -6.93
N ASN A 889 6.81 20.96 -5.96
CA ASN A 889 7.81 21.72 -5.21
C ASN A 889 9.24 21.25 -5.52
N PRO A 890 10.27 22.10 -5.37
CA PRO A 890 11.67 21.71 -5.46
C PRO A 890 12.09 20.64 -4.44
N LEU A 891 13.19 19.93 -4.72
CA LEU A 891 13.78 18.97 -3.78
C LEU A 891 14.20 19.67 -2.48
N GLY A 892 13.90 19.05 -1.34
CA GLY A 892 14.19 19.60 -0.01
C GLY A 892 13.32 20.80 0.37
N PHE A 893 12.27 21.12 -0.39
CA PHE A 893 11.40 22.28 -0.12
C PHE A 893 10.86 22.30 1.32
N TYR A 894 10.26 21.19 1.78
CA TYR A 894 9.69 21.14 3.13
C TYR A 894 10.76 21.29 4.21
N ASP A 895 11.91 20.61 4.07
CA ASP A 895 13.05 20.74 4.99
C ASP A 895 13.51 22.19 5.11
N ARG A 896 13.53 22.93 4.00
CA ARG A 896 13.86 24.36 3.97
C ARG A 896 12.80 25.21 4.66
N VAL A 897 11.51 24.90 4.48
CA VAL A 897 10.43 25.58 5.22
C VAL A 897 10.55 25.34 6.72
N TRP A 898 10.97 24.16 7.16
CA TRP A 898 11.28 23.89 8.57
C TRP A 898 12.39 24.81 9.09
N GLN A 899 13.50 24.93 8.35
CA GLN A 899 14.62 25.81 8.71
C GLN A 899 14.21 27.28 8.78
N ILE A 900 13.35 27.74 7.86
CA ILE A 900 12.78 29.09 7.92
C ILE A 900 11.98 29.23 9.21
N LEU A 901 11.13 28.24 9.52
CA LEU A 901 10.27 28.27 10.69
C LEU A 901 11.07 28.34 12.00
N GLU A 902 12.22 27.66 12.08
CA GLU A 902 13.17 27.76 13.21
C GLU A 902 13.69 29.18 13.44
N ARG A 903 13.75 30.02 12.40
CA ARG A 903 14.25 31.41 12.43
C ARG A 903 13.16 32.47 12.32
N THR A 904 11.90 32.08 12.43
CA THR A 904 10.74 32.98 12.42
C THR A 904 9.90 32.73 13.69
N PRO A 905 10.20 33.37 14.83
CA PRO A 905 9.51 33.15 16.10
C PRO A 905 7.98 33.31 16.01
N ASN A 906 7.52 34.24 15.18
CA ASN A 906 6.10 34.54 14.96
C ASN A 906 5.48 33.79 13.78
N GLY A 907 6.22 32.88 13.13
CA GLY A 907 5.73 32.05 12.03
C GLY A 907 5.65 32.74 10.67
N ILE A 908 4.94 32.09 9.74
CA ILE A 908 4.84 32.48 8.32
C ILE A 908 3.36 32.72 7.98
N MET A 909 3.05 33.78 7.23
CA MET A 909 1.70 34.09 6.76
C MET A 909 1.63 34.10 5.23
N VAL A 910 0.58 33.48 4.67
CA VAL A 910 0.30 33.49 3.23
C VAL A 910 -1.17 33.18 2.96
N GLY A 911 -1.80 33.91 2.04
CA GLY A 911 -3.19 33.70 1.64
C GLY A 911 -4.18 33.79 2.82
N GLY A 912 -3.87 34.65 3.81
CA GLY A 912 -4.63 34.79 5.05
C GLY A 912 -4.52 33.60 6.02
N LYS A 913 -3.63 32.64 5.76
CA LYS A 913 -3.32 31.51 6.65
C LYS A 913 -2.00 31.75 7.38
N HIS A 914 -1.98 31.40 8.66
CA HIS A 914 -0.81 31.48 9.52
C HIS A 914 -0.26 30.07 9.79
N LEU A 915 1.02 29.87 9.50
CA LEU A 915 1.82 28.73 9.92
C LEU A 915 2.65 29.16 11.13
N PRO A 916 2.21 28.88 12.36
CA PRO A 916 2.92 29.32 13.55
C PRO A 916 4.19 28.49 13.77
N GLN A 917 5.21 29.09 14.40
CA GLN A 917 6.41 28.34 14.80
C GLN A 917 6.09 27.32 15.90
N GLN A 918 5.42 27.77 16.96
CA GLN A 918 4.89 26.91 18.02
C GLN A 918 3.36 26.87 17.90
N PRO A 919 2.72 25.70 18.04
CA PRO A 919 3.28 24.42 18.48
C PRO A 919 3.85 23.55 17.34
N THR A 920 4.00 24.06 16.11
CA THR A 920 4.47 23.25 14.97
C THR A 920 5.80 22.53 15.25
N LEU A 921 6.83 23.26 15.71
CA LEU A 921 8.14 22.67 16.01
C LEU A 921 8.13 21.75 17.25
N SER A 922 7.16 21.92 18.15
CA SER A 922 6.97 21.03 19.30
C SER A 922 6.26 19.73 18.93
N ASP A 923 5.27 19.82 18.07
CA ASP A 923 4.36 18.71 17.76
C ASP A 923 4.97 17.78 16.71
N MET A 924 5.76 18.35 15.81
CA MET A 924 6.23 17.68 14.60
C MET A 924 7.76 17.57 14.57
N THR A 925 8.27 16.83 13.58
CA THR A 925 9.71 16.70 13.29
C THR A 925 10.00 16.99 11.82
N MET A 926 11.17 17.57 11.52
CA MET A 926 11.57 18.03 10.18
C MET A 926 11.26 17.04 9.04
N TYR A 927 11.54 15.75 9.24
CA TYR A 927 11.45 14.72 8.19
C TYR A 927 10.13 13.95 8.18
N GLU A 928 9.14 14.35 8.97
CA GLU A 928 7.85 13.64 9.00
C GLU A 928 6.86 14.20 7.99
N MET A 929 6.03 13.31 7.45
CA MET A 929 5.09 13.68 6.39
C MET A 929 4.04 14.71 6.82
N ASN A 930 3.68 14.70 8.11
CA ASN A 930 2.64 15.58 8.63
C ASN A 930 3.05 17.05 8.62
N PHE A 931 4.33 17.36 8.85
CA PHE A 931 4.83 18.72 8.69
C PHE A 931 4.73 19.17 7.23
N SER A 932 5.18 18.34 6.29
CA SER A 932 5.07 18.65 4.86
C SER A 932 3.61 18.88 4.44
N LEU A 933 2.67 18.11 5.00
CA LEU A 933 1.23 18.26 4.74
C LEU A 933 0.63 19.52 5.36
N LEU A 934 1.14 19.96 6.53
CA LEU A 934 0.75 21.23 7.14
C LEU A 934 1.17 22.40 6.24
N VAL A 935 2.40 22.39 5.73
CA VAL A 935 2.88 23.39 4.76
C VAL A 935 2.02 23.41 3.50
N GLU A 936 1.65 22.24 2.97
CA GLU A 936 0.74 22.14 1.83
C GLU A 936 -0.65 22.73 2.11
N ASP A 937 -1.18 22.55 3.32
CA ASP A 937 -2.47 23.10 3.73
C ASP A 937 -2.42 24.62 3.90
N THR A 938 -1.32 25.16 4.44
CA THR A 938 -1.06 26.60 4.49
C THR A 938 -1.07 27.21 3.09
N LEU A 939 -0.46 26.54 2.09
CA LEU A 939 -0.40 27.00 0.71
C LEU A 939 -1.67 26.70 -0.12
N LYS A 940 -2.64 25.94 0.42
CA LYS A 940 -3.83 25.46 -0.31
C LYS A 940 -4.75 26.59 -0.77
N ASN A 941 -4.82 27.68 0.00
CA ASN A 941 -5.71 28.82 -0.25
C ASN A 941 -5.28 29.70 -1.42
N ILE A 942 -4.08 29.48 -1.97
CA ILE A 942 -3.62 30.19 -3.15
C ILE A 942 -4.40 29.71 -4.37
N VAL A 943 -5.25 30.58 -4.90
CA VAL A 943 -6.17 30.25 -6.01
C VAL A 943 -5.43 30.17 -7.35
N LEU A 944 -4.46 31.06 -7.60
CA LEU A 944 -3.74 31.15 -8.87
C LEU A 944 -2.52 30.20 -8.86
N PRO A 945 -2.46 29.20 -9.75
CA PRO A 945 -1.33 28.26 -9.85
C PRO A 945 0.03 28.96 -9.98
N GLU A 946 0.12 29.96 -10.84
CA GLU A 946 1.35 30.69 -11.11
C GLU A 946 1.83 31.53 -9.93
N TYR A 947 0.91 32.09 -9.14
CA TYR A 947 1.24 32.82 -7.91
C TYR A 947 1.75 31.86 -6.83
N ARG A 948 1.17 30.66 -6.73
CA ARG A 948 1.67 29.61 -5.83
C ARG A 948 3.13 29.29 -6.10
N GLN A 949 3.54 29.21 -7.37
CA GLN A 949 4.94 28.97 -7.72
C GLN A 949 5.85 30.16 -7.35
N ILE A 950 5.39 31.40 -7.46
CA ILE A 950 6.15 32.56 -6.95
C ILE A 950 6.36 32.48 -5.43
N ILE A 951 5.35 32.05 -4.66
CA ILE A 951 5.48 31.85 -3.22
C ILE A 951 6.49 30.73 -2.90
N VAL A 952 6.48 29.64 -3.66
CA VAL A 952 7.46 28.56 -3.52
C VAL A 952 8.88 29.07 -3.82
N GLU A 953 9.06 29.83 -4.91
CA GLU A 953 10.34 30.49 -5.25
C GLU A 953 10.81 31.43 -4.11
N LEU A 954 9.90 32.23 -3.55
CA LEU A 954 10.19 33.13 -2.42
C LEU A 954 10.67 32.36 -1.19
N LEU A 955 9.97 31.30 -0.78
CA LEU A 955 10.40 30.48 0.36
C LEU A 955 11.80 29.88 0.14
N MET A 956 12.10 29.45 -1.09
CA MET A 956 13.44 28.95 -1.42
C MET A 956 14.51 30.05 -1.32
N VAL A 957 14.19 31.29 -1.72
CA VAL A 957 15.08 32.46 -1.55
C VAL A 957 15.30 32.77 -0.07
N VAL A 958 14.23 32.82 0.73
CA VAL A 958 14.32 33.08 2.19
C VAL A 958 15.20 32.04 2.87
N SER A 959 15.01 30.76 2.57
CA SER A 959 15.83 29.68 3.13
C SER A 959 17.32 29.87 2.80
N VAL A 960 17.68 30.17 1.55
CA VAL A 960 19.08 30.37 1.15
C VAL A 960 19.69 31.61 1.83
N LEU A 961 18.91 32.67 2.04
CA LEU A 961 19.38 33.86 2.74
C LEU A 961 19.64 33.59 4.22
N LEU A 962 18.74 32.90 4.91
CA LEU A 962 18.91 32.53 6.33
C LEU A 962 20.05 31.52 6.52
N GLU A 963 20.23 30.58 5.60
CA GLU A 963 21.34 29.61 5.64
C GLU A 963 22.71 30.30 5.50
N ARG A 964 22.79 31.36 4.68
CA ARG A 964 24.04 32.12 4.46
C ARG A 964 24.35 33.16 5.54
N ASN A 965 23.33 33.60 6.28
CA ASN A 965 23.45 34.65 7.28
C ASN A 965 22.84 34.14 8.61
N PRO A 966 23.51 33.23 9.32
CA PRO A 966 22.98 32.58 10.52
C PRO A 966 22.72 33.55 11.68
N GLU A 967 23.22 34.78 11.63
CA GLU A 967 22.99 35.87 12.57
C GLU A 967 21.66 36.62 12.36
N LEU A 968 20.98 36.39 11.23
CA LEU A 968 19.72 37.05 10.89
C LEU A 968 18.51 36.19 11.27
N GLU A 969 17.51 36.81 11.87
CA GLU A 969 16.20 36.22 12.18
C GLU A 969 15.09 37.23 11.92
N PHE A 970 13.88 36.74 11.63
CA PHE A 970 12.72 37.63 11.49
C PHE A 970 12.15 37.97 12.87
N GLN A 971 11.85 39.25 13.12
CA GLN A 971 11.27 39.65 14.41
C GLN A 971 9.75 39.47 14.46
N GLU A 972 9.06 39.69 13.35
CA GLU A 972 7.60 39.54 13.22
C GLU A 972 7.23 38.34 12.34
N ALA A 973 5.93 38.06 12.22
CA ALA A 973 5.45 37.03 11.32
C ALA A 973 5.76 37.42 9.87
N VAL A 974 6.31 36.49 9.09
CA VAL A 974 6.72 36.77 7.71
C VAL A 974 5.51 36.70 6.79
N ASP A 975 5.02 37.85 6.33
CA ASP A 975 3.97 37.95 5.32
C ASP A 975 4.53 37.77 3.90
N LEU A 976 4.33 36.59 3.32
CA LEU A 976 4.80 36.27 1.98
C LEU A 976 4.06 37.06 0.89
N ASP A 977 2.80 37.41 1.09
CA ASP A 977 2.02 38.15 0.10
C ASP A 977 2.51 39.60 0.00
N TRP A 978 2.86 40.20 1.14
CA TRP A 978 3.46 41.53 1.17
C TRP A 978 4.83 41.55 0.47
N LEU A 979 5.70 40.56 0.75
CA LEU A 979 7.00 40.43 0.11
C LEU A 979 6.91 40.29 -1.42
N VAL A 980 5.96 39.51 -1.93
CA VAL A 980 5.75 39.37 -3.38
C VAL A 980 5.25 40.69 -3.99
N LYS A 981 4.37 41.43 -3.30
CA LYS A 981 3.88 42.74 -3.76
C LYS A 981 5.00 43.77 -3.83
N ASP A 982 5.88 43.82 -2.83
CA ASP A 982 7.03 44.74 -2.83
C ASP A 982 8.02 44.40 -3.96
N ALA A 983 8.34 43.12 -4.14
CA ALA A 983 9.16 42.65 -5.25
C ALA A 983 8.55 43.01 -6.63
N PHE A 984 7.23 42.89 -6.78
CA PHE A 984 6.53 43.26 -8.01
C PHE A 984 6.53 44.78 -8.24
N ALA A 985 6.35 45.58 -7.19
CA ALA A 985 6.44 47.03 -7.29
C ALA A 985 7.83 47.48 -7.78
N ASP A 986 8.89 46.82 -7.32
CA ASP A 986 10.24 47.06 -7.80
C ASP A 986 10.47 46.60 -9.24
N PHE A 987 9.91 45.45 -9.63
CA PHE A 987 9.91 45.00 -11.03
C PHE A 987 9.21 46.00 -11.97
N GLN A 988 8.05 46.54 -11.55
CA GLN A 988 7.33 47.57 -12.31
C GLN A 988 8.17 48.84 -12.47
N LYS A 989 8.86 49.29 -11.40
CA LYS A 989 9.76 50.46 -11.47
C LYS A 989 10.87 50.24 -12.49
N ASP A 990 11.49 49.07 -12.50
CA ASP A 990 12.55 48.76 -13.47
C ASP A 990 12.02 48.71 -14.90
N ARG A 991 10.88 48.04 -15.13
CA ARG A 991 10.27 47.93 -16.46
C ARG A 991 9.84 49.29 -17.02
N SER A 992 9.23 50.13 -16.19
CA SER A 992 8.83 51.49 -16.59
C SER A 992 10.03 52.36 -17.02
N LYS A 993 11.21 52.17 -16.41
CA LYS A 993 12.45 52.86 -16.78
C LYS A 993 13.08 52.38 -18.09
N LEU A 994 12.83 51.13 -18.49
CA LEU A 994 13.52 50.49 -19.61
C LEU A 994 12.69 50.47 -20.89
N ASP A 995 11.40 50.14 -20.77
CA ASP A 995 10.54 49.87 -21.92
C ASP A 995 9.50 50.98 -22.18
N GLY A 996 9.45 52.02 -21.33
CA GLY A 996 8.47 53.12 -21.45
C GLY A 996 7.01 52.68 -21.29
N SER A 997 6.76 51.46 -20.85
CA SER A 997 5.43 50.86 -20.68
C SER A 997 4.71 51.37 -19.44
N GLU A 998 3.40 51.63 -19.54
CA GLU A 998 2.53 52.00 -18.42
C GLU A 998 2.48 50.91 -17.34
N LYS A 999 2.17 51.31 -16.09
CA LYS A 999 1.97 50.36 -14.98
C LYS A 999 0.80 49.44 -15.32
N GLN A 1000 1.06 48.14 -15.40
CA GLN A 1000 0.04 47.10 -15.55
C GLN A 1000 -0.42 46.64 -14.17
N ASP A 1001 -1.72 46.62 -13.91
CA ASP A 1001 -2.28 46.10 -12.66
C ASP A 1001 -2.15 44.57 -12.52
N ASN A 1002 -1.92 43.86 -13.64
CA ASN A 1002 -1.77 42.40 -13.63
C ASN A 1002 -0.29 41.95 -13.54
N MET A 1003 -0.03 40.84 -12.83
CA MET A 1003 1.30 40.27 -12.62
C MET A 1003 1.77 39.36 -13.77
N GLU A 1004 1.06 39.29 -14.89
CA GLU A 1004 1.28 38.31 -15.96
C GLU A 1004 2.72 38.36 -16.52
N ALA A 1005 3.23 39.56 -16.80
CA ALA A 1005 4.61 39.72 -17.27
C ALA A 1005 5.66 39.32 -16.22
N PHE A 1006 5.36 39.54 -14.93
CA PHE A 1006 6.22 39.09 -13.84
C PHE A 1006 6.22 37.56 -13.75
N TYR A 1007 5.05 36.93 -13.89
CA TYR A 1007 4.91 35.48 -13.98
C TYR A 1007 5.59 34.87 -15.22
N ASN A 1008 5.74 35.63 -16.31
CA ASN A 1008 6.45 35.18 -17.50
C ASN A 1008 7.96 35.48 -17.48
N THR A 1009 8.46 36.13 -16.42
CA THR A 1009 9.89 36.43 -16.26
C THR A 1009 10.65 35.20 -15.72
N PRO A 1010 11.85 34.89 -16.23
CA PRO A 1010 12.67 33.79 -15.70
C PRO A 1010 12.98 33.92 -14.21
N ALA A 1011 13.10 32.79 -13.50
CA ALA A 1011 13.43 32.80 -12.08
C ALA A 1011 14.83 33.36 -11.79
N LEU A 1012 15.83 32.88 -12.53
CA LEU A 1012 17.25 33.24 -12.36
C LEU A 1012 17.68 34.31 -13.37
N GLY A 1013 18.66 35.13 -12.96
CA GLY A 1013 19.29 36.17 -13.78
C GLY A 1013 19.27 37.56 -13.12
N LYS A 1014 20.05 38.50 -13.67
CA LYS A 1014 20.19 39.87 -13.10
C LYS A 1014 18.85 40.61 -12.94
N ARG A 1015 17.84 40.27 -13.75
CA ARG A 1015 16.46 40.78 -13.67
C ARG A 1015 15.44 39.64 -13.61
N GLY A 1016 15.83 38.49 -13.07
CA GLY A 1016 14.91 37.39 -12.81
C GLY A 1016 14.05 37.64 -11.58
N THR A 1017 12.94 36.91 -11.42
CA THR A 1017 12.02 37.07 -10.28
C THR A 1017 12.74 36.91 -8.95
N CYS A 1018 13.66 35.94 -8.82
CA CYS A 1018 14.41 35.71 -7.58
C CYS A 1018 15.25 36.91 -7.15
N SER A 1019 15.74 37.75 -8.08
CA SER A 1019 16.53 38.94 -7.74
C SER A 1019 15.67 40.01 -7.06
N TYR A 1020 14.44 40.20 -7.54
CA TYR A 1020 13.47 41.11 -6.92
C TYR A 1020 12.99 40.58 -5.55
N LEU A 1021 12.70 39.28 -5.46
CA LEU A 1021 12.33 38.63 -4.20
C LEU A 1021 13.46 38.73 -3.15
N THR A 1022 14.71 38.49 -3.57
CA THR A 1022 15.89 38.60 -2.69
C THR A 1022 16.00 40.00 -2.11
N LYS A 1023 15.80 41.03 -2.93
CA LYS A 1023 15.86 42.43 -2.48
C LYS A 1023 14.80 42.75 -1.44
N ALA A 1024 13.55 42.35 -1.67
CA ALA A 1024 12.45 42.56 -0.72
C ALA A 1024 12.72 41.88 0.63
N VAL A 1025 13.16 40.60 0.59
CA VAL A 1025 13.48 39.83 1.81
C VAL A 1025 14.65 40.45 2.59
N MET A 1026 15.73 40.84 1.91
CA MET A 1026 16.89 41.46 2.56
C MET A 1026 16.53 42.78 3.23
N ILE A 1027 15.69 43.61 2.61
CA ILE A 1027 15.23 44.86 3.21
C ILE A 1027 14.47 44.56 4.52
N GLN A 1028 13.60 43.55 4.53
CA GLN A 1028 12.85 43.19 5.73
C GLN A 1028 13.75 42.60 6.84
N LEU A 1029 14.71 41.74 6.49
CA LEU A 1029 15.65 41.17 7.46
C LEU A 1029 16.55 42.23 8.10
N LEU A 1030 17.02 43.20 7.31
CA LEU A 1030 17.89 44.29 7.78
C LEU A 1030 17.16 45.37 8.60
N GLN A 1031 15.83 45.36 8.63
CA GLN A 1031 15.04 46.22 9.51
C GLN A 1031 14.97 45.69 10.95
N GLY A 1032 15.42 44.46 11.22
CA GLY A 1032 15.46 43.85 12.56
C GLY A 1032 16.80 44.03 13.28
N GLU A 1033 16.82 43.78 14.60
CA GLU A 1033 18.06 43.75 15.40
C GLU A 1033 18.88 42.47 15.12
N MET A 1034 20.22 42.60 15.03
CA MET A 1034 21.13 41.46 14.81
C MET A 1034 21.41 40.72 16.11
N HIS A 1035 21.29 39.39 16.11
CA HIS A 1035 21.68 38.55 17.26
C HIS A 1035 23.03 37.89 17.00
N PRO A 1036 24.01 38.00 17.93
CA PRO A 1036 25.31 37.36 17.76
C PRO A 1036 25.17 35.84 17.76
N SER A 1037 25.77 35.19 16.74
CA SER A 1037 25.82 33.73 16.61
C SER A 1037 26.50 33.09 17.83
N LYS A 1038 25.93 32.00 18.36
CA LYS A 1038 26.50 31.26 19.51
C LYS A 1038 27.70 30.38 19.16
N ASP A 1039 28.04 30.23 17.88
CA ASP A 1039 29.07 29.30 17.41
C ASP A 1039 30.28 29.97 16.74
N ASP A 1040 30.59 31.23 17.06
CA ASP A 1040 31.77 31.91 16.51
C ASP A 1040 32.92 32.01 17.56
N PRO A 1041 34.03 31.26 17.42
CA PRO A 1041 35.19 31.36 18.32
C PRO A 1041 36.09 32.57 18.03
N CYS A 1042 35.66 33.52 17.20
CA CYS A 1042 36.47 34.69 16.83
C CYS A 1042 35.78 36.02 17.19
N SER A 1043 35.71 36.32 18.49
CA SER A 1043 35.68 37.72 18.94
C SER A 1043 37.10 38.28 18.89
N VAL A 1044 37.41 39.15 17.92
CA VAL A 1044 38.60 40.02 18.01
C VAL A 1044 38.19 41.25 18.81
N SER A 1045 38.99 41.52 19.84
CA SER A 1045 38.87 42.56 20.87
C SER A 1045 38.61 43.97 20.37
#